data_AF-H3S9H8-F1
#
_entry.id   AF-H3S9H8-F1
#
_cell.length_a   1.000
_cell.length_b   1.000
_cell.length_c   1.000
_cell.angle_alpha   90.00
_cell.angle_beta   90.00
_cell.angle_gamma   90.00
#
_symmetry.space_group_name_H-M   'P 1'
#
loop_
_entity.id
_entity.type
_entity.pdbx_description
1 polymer ?
#
loop_
_entity_poly.entity_id
_entity_poly.type
_entity_poly.pdbx_seq_one_letter_code
_entity_poly.pdbx_strand_id
1 'polypeptide(L)'
;MGLSMVMGQAAAGAYPTDAYVTGAYAADEDAAHAYAVDRGFAAAKTRAQTEPGSGNRARAASQHDLDVIYRDLGGYPSVSATYNGGVAAIGDSAFVLAANPETTPILAAARYGAGRVVVAGDDSYFKFTSDMTDDRRTVARNILIWATEEAEPLTYQDALDGAGTLPLLTATSKSFTADSRYPIQVLTSDSFHSFELDPARYPVAYVDATMKQDEIDTLASYVERGGSIVVAMKGWVMEQYPNVFLGEAYQGRTAKLNEDYPLQRLLNRMGLGLMNNIATTKTETFPKLTEEGANHYHAAALVDQAKRVEAGELDPNLLEIGPAGADAKKKLQVLAAITGGTFGGLTAESPMHAQIQQDAEQLDTDLSFPLDRSLSPYSSALLAYKLSLVGNQLDAPKSPYADNFPGPVPADAPRVRQKTVAVDFDYSTFDHLRQGTVPKNWISTGLYAPAGEWLTVHVPEGTAGLDVQVGAHTDNLTSQNVWKRIPVVTQRKALAPGENRIRSPYGGLLYLIPTKPQAGVQKDIAIQGGVEAPYYVLGQTTEEEWRTDISQRPAPWAELQGRRVILTLPSEYVRNLGDPKPLLEQWDRIVEYTDEVAGLSPDAPMPHRSVNLPFRYVADRQISAGFMHAGYPIMFQIDPSAAHAVDIERVTRNGWGFWHETGHEYQQGPWSWDVTGEVTVNIYSLYVQQKFGNPSNLLTRNSEGQDFYDRARDYLEQSDPGTTVYGKSGQDLFVNLVLFRQLSLAYGWDFYQELHRAYRELPANQLPADNQAKIDLFVVMASKTAGEDLTEFFDKWFVKYTPGTVKAQIAALNLPKPSQPIWELRESEGIEAPVIELAPDQEWTKEKVEVKVTNPTPIEEGSGLRNQYKIGEAGTWTEYREPFTIDAEGETNVYARVRQLSGVTSDEVMASVKIDRTAPIIEASVTDIVYGSAPVTLPIAATDALSGVQAITVLLDGVPLEAPYVIVPSELAAGRHELKITASDHAGNVREATLAFTVVKTVSVQDLYEVVDRAEAEGRITNRGIVQALKSHIAKVEKGDLNDPDTYRALEQFIQAQSGKHIDEQTASELLRLIAQLKDA
;
A
#
# COMPACT_ATOMS: atom_id res chain seq x y z
N MET A 1 2.28 -13.73 -14.04
CA MET A 1 1.20 -13.46 -15.02
C MET A 1 1.21 -11.96 -15.30
N GLY A 2 1.84 -11.54 -16.39
CA GLY A 2 1.97 -10.14 -16.77
C GLY A 2 0.68 -9.60 -17.39
N LEU A 3 0.34 -8.34 -17.08
CA LEU A 3 -0.64 -7.57 -17.83
C LEU A 3 -0.09 -7.30 -19.24
N SER A 4 -0.39 -8.21 -20.16
CA SER A 4 -0.37 -7.94 -21.58
C SER A 4 -1.80 -7.76 -22.02
N MET A 5 -2.15 -6.55 -22.47
CA MET A 5 -3.43 -6.22 -23.05
C MET A 5 -3.68 -7.12 -24.27
N VAL A 6 -4.60 -8.08 -24.15
CA VAL A 6 -5.14 -8.79 -25.30
C VAL A 6 -6.48 -8.13 -25.64
N MET A 7 -6.49 -7.34 -26.71
CA MET A 7 -7.71 -6.98 -27.42
C MET A 7 -8.35 -8.26 -27.98
N GLY A 8 -9.35 -8.78 -27.28
CA GLY A 8 -10.20 -9.85 -27.77
C GLY A 8 -11.19 -9.33 -28.81
N GLN A 9 -10.98 -9.70 -30.08
CA GLN A 9 -11.95 -9.55 -31.16
C GLN A 9 -13.26 -10.27 -30.80
N ALA A 10 -14.35 -9.52 -30.64
CA ALA A 10 -15.69 -10.10 -30.55
C ALA A 10 -16.14 -10.55 -31.95
N ALA A 11 -16.39 -11.86 -32.08
CA ALA A 11 -16.90 -12.49 -33.28
C ALA A 11 -18.30 -11.97 -33.63
N ALA A 12 -18.47 -11.64 -34.91
CA ALA A 12 -19.74 -11.25 -35.52
C ALA A 12 -20.75 -12.40 -35.48
N GLY A 13 -21.77 -12.25 -34.63
CA GLY A 13 -22.99 -13.07 -34.64
C GLY A 13 -24.09 -12.36 -35.40
N ALA A 14 -24.45 -12.89 -36.56
CA ALA A 14 -25.53 -12.42 -37.41
C ALA A 14 -26.90 -12.56 -36.73
N TYR A 15 -27.72 -11.51 -36.80
CA TYR A 15 -29.18 -11.60 -36.69
C TYR A 15 -29.84 -10.92 -37.89
N PRO A 16 -30.95 -11.47 -38.42
CA PRO A 16 -31.49 -11.13 -39.71
C PRO A 16 -32.40 -9.90 -39.69
N THR A 17 -32.39 -9.23 -40.83
CA THR A 17 -33.38 -8.28 -41.35
C THR A 17 -34.79 -8.87 -41.35
N ASP A 18 -35.81 -8.10 -40.92
CA ASP A 18 -36.91 -7.69 -41.80
C ASP A 18 -38.07 -6.95 -41.09
N ALA A 19 -38.68 -6.08 -41.91
CA ALA A 19 -40.08 -5.66 -41.93
C ALA A 19 -40.57 -4.49 -41.06
N TYR A 20 -40.48 -3.29 -41.67
CA TYR A 20 -41.57 -2.33 -41.92
C TYR A 20 -42.95 -2.64 -41.29
N VAL A 21 -43.48 -1.70 -40.51
CA VAL A 21 -44.88 -1.24 -40.62
C VAL A 21 -44.96 0.26 -40.36
N THR A 22 -45.44 0.95 -41.38
CA THR A 22 -45.86 2.36 -41.44
C THR A 22 -47.13 2.62 -40.60
N GLY A 23 -47.20 3.76 -39.92
CA GLY A 23 -48.44 4.24 -39.30
C GLY A 23 -48.36 5.72 -38.95
N ALA A 24 -48.63 6.58 -39.92
CA ALA A 24 -48.80 8.02 -39.76
C ALA A 24 -50.15 8.34 -39.09
N TYR A 25 -50.18 9.30 -38.16
CA TYR A 25 -51.35 10.16 -37.92
C TYR A 25 -50.91 11.53 -37.37
N ALA A 26 -51.11 12.52 -38.25
CA ALA A 26 -51.36 13.95 -38.12
C ALA A 26 -51.54 14.58 -36.72
N ALA A 27 -50.76 15.65 -36.52
CA ALA A 27 -51.10 17.02 -36.07
C ALA A 27 -52.40 17.28 -35.30
N ASP A 28 -52.26 18.02 -34.20
CA ASP A 28 -53.09 19.21 -33.94
C ASP A 28 -52.30 20.26 -33.12
N GLU A 29 -52.26 21.47 -33.66
CA GLU A 29 -51.83 22.71 -33.02
C GLU A 29 -52.94 23.20 -32.07
N ASP A 30 -52.61 23.77 -30.91
CA ASP A 30 -52.90 25.18 -30.60
C ASP A 30 -52.81 25.54 -29.10
N ALA A 31 -52.54 26.85 -28.92
CA ALA A 31 -52.87 27.69 -27.78
C ALA A 31 -51.89 27.79 -26.59
N ALA A 32 -50.97 28.74 -26.75
CA ALA A 32 -50.37 29.54 -25.69
C ALA A 32 -51.38 30.50 -25.02
N HIS A 33 -51.04 30.93 -23.78
CA HIS A 33 -51.37 32.18 -23.06
C HIS A 33 -51.61 31.86 -21.58
N ALA A 34 -51.18 32.60 -20.57
CA ALA A 34 -50.36 33.81 -20.39
C ALA A 34 -50.15 33.94 -18.87
N TYR A 35 -49.11 34.62 -18.40
CA TYR A 35 -49.21 35.72 -17.42
C TYR A 35 -47.80 36.24 -17.09
N ALA A 36 -47.55 37.45 -17.56
CA ALA A 36 -46.43 38.30 -17.18
C ALA A 36 -46.89 39.30 -16.10
N VAL A 37 -45.98 39.62 -15.17
CA VAL A 37 -45.94 40.87 -14.37
C VAL A 37 -44.44 41.16 -14.16
N ASP A 38 -43.78 41.96 -15.00
CA ASP A 38 -43.55 43.43 -14.91
C ASP A 38 -42.74 43.83 -13.65
N ARG A 39 -41.39 43.91 -13.71
CA ARG A 39 -40.48 45.01 -14.16
C ARG A 39 -40.47 46.31 -13.34
N GLY A 40 -39.23 46.76 -13.09
CA GLY A 40 -38.78 48.14 -12.80
C GLY A 40 -37.35 48.05 -12.25
N PHE A 41 -36.26 48.54 -12.85
CA PHE A 41 -35.96 49.77 -13.61
C PHE A 41 -34.86 49.43 -14.66
N ALA A 42 -34.93 49.79 -15.95
CA ALA A 42 -34.72 51.12 -16.57
C ALA A 42 -33.35 51.76 -16.23
N ALA A 43 -32.50 52.23 -17.15
CA ALA A 43 -32.45 52.29 -18.61
C ALA A 43 -31.07 52.86 -19.02
N ALA A 44 -30.47 52.42 -20.13
CA ALA A 44 -29.59 53.27 -20.95
C ALA A 44 -29.42 52.74 -22.39
N LYS A 45 -30.10 53.44 -23.31
CA LYS A 45 -29.74 53.74 -24.71
C LYS A 45 -29.62 52.60 -25.74
N THR A 46 -30.73 52.48 -26.47
CA THR A 46 -30.87 52.12 -27.89
C THR A 46 -29.70 52.53 -28.78
N ARG A 47 -29.14 51.58 -29.54
CA ARG A 47 -28.43 51.82 -30.79
C ARG A 47 -29.09 50.98 -31.90
N ALA A 48 -29.20 51.59 -33.07
CA ALA A 48 -30.10 51.24 -34.16
C ALA A 48 -29.94 49.81 -34.72
N GLN A 49 -31.08 49.22 -35.07
CA GLN A 49 -31.18 48.10 -36.01
C GLN A 49 -30.68 48.53 -37.39
N THR A 50 -29.76 47.76 -37.95
CA THR A 50 -29.49 47.70 -39.39
C THR A 50 -29.64 46.26 -39.83
N GLU A 51 -30.43 46.05 -40.88
CA GLU A 51 -30.61 44.77 -41.59
C GLU A 51 -29.27 44.18 -42.12
N PRO A 52 -29.22 42.86 -42.37
CA PRO A 52 -27.97 42.13 -42.54
C PRO A 52 -27.39 42.29 -43.94
N GLY A 53 -26.43 43.21 -44.07
CA GLY A 53 -25.54 43.31 -45.22
C GLY A 53 -24.26 42.49 -45.00
N SER A 54 -23.91 41.68 -45.99
CA SER A 54 -22.64 40.94 -46.11
C SER A 54 -21.40 41.74 -45.66
N GLY A 55 -20.73 41.28 -44.60
CA GLY A 55 -19.53 41.90 -44.03
C GLY A 55 -18.77 40.95 -43.12
N ASN A 56 -18.12 39.94 -43.71
CA ASN A 56 -17.43 38.83 -43.05
C ASN A 56 -16.06 39.25 -42.46
N ARG A 57 -16.01 40.20 -41.51
CA ARG A 57 -14.73 40.71 -40.95
C ARG A 57 -14.68 40.97 -39.43
N ALA A 58 -15.38 40.19 -38.63
CA ALA A 58 -15.27 40.25 -37.17
C ALA A 58 -15.49 38.86 -36.55
N ARG A 59 -14.58 37.89 -36.80
CA ARG A 59 -14.47 36.58 -36.11
C ARG A 59 -13.11 35.87 -36.25
N ALA A 60 -12.04 36.55 -36.68
CA ALA A 60 -10.82 35.86 -37.10
C ALA A 60 -9.54 36.47 -36.53
N ALA A 61 -8.61 35.58 -36.16
CA ALA A 61 -7.20 35.93 -36.05
C ALA A 61 -6.76 36.45 -37.43
N SER A 62 -6.06 37.59 -37.46
CA SER A 62 -5.39 38.02 -38.68
C SER A 62 -4.11 37.21 -38.87
N GLN A 63 -3.61 37.13 -40.11
CA GLN A 63 -2.32 36.51 -40.39
C GLN A 63 -1.21 37.17 -39.58
N HIS A 64 -1.30 38.48 -39.38
CA HIS A 64 -0.40 39.24 -38.52
C HIS A 64 -0.41 38.74 -37.06
N ASP A 65 -1.58 38.48 -36.48
CA ASP A 65 -1.68 37.92 -35.11
C ASP A 65 -0.95 36.57 -35.02
N LEU A 66 -1.18 35.70 -36.01
CA LEU A 66 -0.56 34.38 -36.09
C LEU A 66 0.96 34.48 -36.30
N ASP A 67 1.41 35.39 -37.16
CA ASP A 67 2.84 35.61 -37.43
C ASP A 67 3.58 36.08 -36.19
N VAL A 68 2.99 36.98 -35.39
CA VAL A 68 3.56 37.41 -34.11
C VAL A 68 3.62 36.26 -33.11
N ILE A 69 2.53 35.50 -32.95
CA ILE A 69 2.47 34.39 -31.97
C ILE A 69 3.41 33.25 -32.35
N TYR A 70 3.58 32.95 -33.64
CA TYR A 70 4.47 31.91 -34.15
C TYR A 70 5.88 32.39 -34.50
N ARG A 71 6.23 33.63 -34.17
CA ARG A 71 7.56 34.19 -34.42
C ARG A 71 8.64 33.34 -33.76
N ASP A 72 9.62 32.90 -34.55
CA ASP A 72 10.72 32.02 -34.14
C ASP A 72 10.29 30.63 -33.61
N LEU A 73 9.06 30.19 -33.90
CA LEU A 73 8.55 28.88 -33.54
C LEU A 73 8.35 28.01 -34.78
N GLY A 74 8.63 26.70 -34.68
CA GLY A 74 8.27 25.71 -35.71
C GLY A 74 6.77 25.38 -35.71
N GLY A 75 6.11 25.58 -34.57
CA GLY A 75 4.71 25.34 -34.29
C GLY A 75 4.45 25.63 -32.80
N TYR A 76 3.27 25.32 -32.28
CA TYR A 76 3.00 25.58 -30.85
C TYR A 76 3.52 24.43 -29.98
N PRO A 77 4.45 24.65 -29.05
CA PRO A 77 5.04 23.58 -28.25
C PRO A 77 4.09 23.09 -27.17
N SER A 78 4.11 21.79 -26.89
CA SER A 78 3.44 21.10 -25.78
C SER A 78 4.43 20.20 -25.06
N VAL A 79 4.27 20.03 -23.75
CA VAL A 79 5.15 19.19 -22.91
C VAL A 79 4.30 18.31 -22.01
N SER A 80 4.53 16.99 -22.04
CA SER A 80 3.70 15.98 -21.38
C SER A 80 3.52 16.21 -19.89
N ALA A 81 4.59 16.63 -19.20
CA ALA A 81 4.59 16.89 -17.77
C ALA A 81 3.63 18.01 -17.33
N THR A 82 3.15 18.83 -18.27
CA THR A 82 2.36 20.01 -17.96
C THR A 82 0.85 19.77 -17.95
N TYR A 83 0.34 18.75 -18.65
CA TYR A 83 -1.11 18.49 -18.75
C TYR A 83 -1.91 19.76 -19.13
N ASN A 84 -1.70 20.31 -20.32
CA ASN A 84 -2.29 21.60 -20.72
C ASN A 84 -3.83 21.54 -20.67
N GLY A 85 -4.47 22.64 -20.27
CA GLY A 85 -5.93 22.80 -20.25
C GLY A 85 -6.48 23.40 -21.54
N GLY A 86 -7.77 23.19 -21.79
CA GLY A 86 -8.48 23.81 -22.92
C GLY A 86 -8.89 25.27 -22.66
N VAL A 87 -8.97 26.05 -23.74
CA VAL A 87 -9.49 27.42 -23.75
C VAL A 87 -10.53 27.61 -24.87
N ALA A 88 -11.42 28.59 -24.72
CA ALA A 88 -12.50 28.88 -25.67
C ALA A 88 -12.42 30.32 -26.19
N ALA A 89 -12.60 30.50 -27.50
CA ALA A 89 -12.98 31.77 -28.13
C ALA A 89 -14.49 31.77 -28.40
N ILE A 90 -15.22 32.67 -27.75
CA ILE A 90 -16.68 32.65 -27.63
C ILE A 90 -17.31 33.86 -28.33
N GLY A 91 -16.86 35.07 -28.01
CA GLY A 91 -17.43 36.32 -28.52
C GLY A 91 -16.92 36.70 -29.90
N ASP A 92 -17.61 37.60 -30.61
CA ASP A 92 -17.28 37.96 -32.00
C ASP A 92 -15.89 38.62 -32.17
N SER A 93 -15.33 39.20 -31.10
CA SER A 93 -13.97 39.79 -31.10
C SER A 93 -12.90 38.84 -30.55
N ALA A 94 -13.27 37.59 -30.25
CA ALA A 94 -12.37 36.54 -29.79
C ALA A 94 -11.96 35.62 -30.95
N PHE A 95 -10.79 35.00 -30.84
CA PHE A 95 -10.23 34.11 -31.86
C PHE A 95 -9.21 33.15 -31.25
N VAL A 96 -9.01 32.01 -31.92
CA VAL A 96 -8.05 30.99 -31.52
C VAL A 96 -6.68 31.32 -32.11
N LEU A 97 -5.62 31.12 -31.32
CA LEU A 97 -4.23 31.35 -31.72
C LEU A 97 -3.42 30.05 -31.80
N ALA A 98 -3.79 29.03 -31.03
CA ALA A 98 -3.23 27.70 -31.13
C ALA A 98 -4.23 26.64 -30.65
N ALA A 99 -4.20 25.46 -31.27
CA ALA A 99 -5.03 24.34 -30.89
C ALA A 99 -4.27 23.02 -30.94
N ASN A 100 -4.62 22.11 -30.03
CA ASN A 100 -4.30 20.70 -30.22
C ASN A 100 -5.35 20.11 -31.17
N PRO A 101 -4.97 19.66 -32.38
CA PRO A 101 -5.91 19.09 -33.32
C PRO A 101 -6.57 17.80 -32.80
N GLU A 102 -5.97 17.12 -31.83
CA GLU A 102 -6.53 15.90 -31.24
C GLU A 102 -7.69 16.16 -30.27
N THR A 103 -7.87 17.38 -29.77
CA THR A 103 -8.79 17.65 -28.65
C THR A 103 -9.47 19.03 -28.70
N THR A 104 -8.74 20.12 -28.44
CA THR A 104 -9.29 21.45 -28.12
C THR A 104 -8.26 22.57 -28.29
N PRO A 105 -8.69 23.85 -28.39
CA PRO A 105 -7.79 25.00 -28.35
C PRO A 105 -7.02 25.13 -27.04
N ILE A 106 -5.79 25.64 -27.11
CA ILE A 106 -4.87 25.82 -25.97
C ILE A 106 -4.41 27.28 -25.78
N LEU A 107 -4.59 28.12 -26.81
CA LEU A 107 -4.36 29.55 -26.75
C LEU A 107 -5.47 30.28 -27.52
N ALA A 108 -6.11 31.24 -26.88
CA ALA A 108 -7.12 32.11 -27.48
C ALA A 108 -6.91 33.55 -27.04
N ALA A 109 -7.39 34.49 -27.83
CA ALA A 109 -7.28 35.91 -27.55
C ALA A 109 -8.54 36.66 -27.95
N ALA A 110 -8.72 37.87 -27.42
CA ALA A 110 -9.80 38.76 -27.76
C ALA A 110 -9.31 40.22 -27.81
N ARG A 111 -9.93 41.00 -28.68
CA ARG A 111 -9.88 42.46 -28.66
C ARG A 111 -11.08 42.96 -27.87
N TYR A 112 -10.87 43.74 -26.81
CA TYR A 112 -11.94 44.22 -25.93
C TYR A 112 -11.79 45.72 -25.68
N GLY A 113 -12.73 46.52 -26.17
CA GLY A 113 -12.56 47.97 -26.27
C GLY A 113 -11.30 48.32 -27.09
N ALA A 114 -10.40 49.12 -26.52
CA ALA A 114 -9.11 49.44 -27.13
C ALA A 114 -7.98 48.47 -26.73
N GLY A 115 -8.23 47.52 -25.81
CA GLY A 115 -7.20 46.64 -25.26
C GLY A 115 -7.23 45.22 -25.82
N ARG A 116 -6.33 44.38 -25.28
CA ARG A 116 -6.09 43.00 -25.73
C ARG A 116 -6.14 42.03 -24.55
N VAL A 117 -6.71 40.85 -24.77
CA VAL A 117 -6.79 39.79 -23.74
C VAL A 117 -6.31 38.50 -24.35
N VAL A 118 -5.48 37.75 -23.65
CA VAL A 118 -4.99 36.44 -24.09
C VAL A 118 -5.08 35.43 -22.96
N VAL A 119 -5.57 34.25 -23.29
CA VAL A 119 -5.72 33.13 -22.36
C VAL A 119 -4.97 31.90 -22.89
N ALA A 120 -4.00 31.44 -22.12
CA ALA A 120 -3.25 30.21 -22.35
C ALA A 120 -3.68 29.13 -21.35
N GLY A 121 -3.84 27.90 -21.82
CA GLY A 121 -4.30 26.77 -21.03
C GLY A 121 -3.31 26.22 -20.01
N ASP A 122 -2.19 26.89 -19.74
CA ASP A 122 -1.15 26.44 -18.83
C ASP A 122 -0.27 27.60 -18.38
N ASP A 123 0.07 27.64 -17.09
CA ASP A 123 0.87 28.71 -16.48
C ASP A 123 2.32 28.74 -17.00
N SER A 124 2.87 27.62 -17.47
CA SER A 124 4.22 27.56 -18.04
C SER A 124 4.38 28.29 -19.37
N TYR A 125 3.30 28.61 -20.09
CA TYR A 125 3.37 29.44 -21.29
C TYR A 125 3.58 30.93 -21.00
N PHE A 126 3.57 31.32 -19.72
CA PHE A 126 3.81 32.69 -19.32
C PHE A 126 4.72 32.77 -18.08
N LYS A 127 5.89 32.12 -18.17
CA LYS A 127 6.96 32.22 -17.17
C LYS A 127 8.19 32.93 -17.75
N PHE A 128 8.92 33.62 -16.89
CA PHE A 128 10.13 34.37 -17.27
C PHE A 128 11.30 34.00 -16.36
N THR A 129 11.38 32.74 -15.96
CA THR A 129 12.40 32.20 -15.03
C THR A 129 13.50 31.44 -15.78
N SER A 130 14.62 31.16 -15.11
CA SER A 130 15.83 30.57 -15.71
C SER A 130 15.73 29.06 -16.00
N ASP A 131 14.86 28.35 -15.27
CA ASP A 131 14.55 26.93 -15.39
C ASP A 131 13.85 26.55 -16.71
N MET A 132 13.22 27.51 -17.38
CA MET A 132 12.59 27.27 -18.68
C MET A 132 13.60 27.34 -19.81
N THR A 133 13.92 26.18 -20.38
CA THR A 133 14.95 26.01 -21.43
C THR A 133 14.39 25.68 -22.82
N ASP A 134 13.09 25.35 -22.90
CA ASP A 134 12.40 24.98 -24.15
C ASP A 134 11.66 26.16 -24.83
N ASP A 135 10.96 25.87 -25.93
CA ASP A 135 10.25 26.83 -26.77
C ASP A 135 9.10 27.57 -26.08
N ARG A 136 8.64 27.15 -24.89
CA ARG A 136 7.63 27.89 -24.12
C ARG A 136 8.11 29.27 -23.69
N ARG A 137 9.41 29.47 -23.51
CA ARG A 137 9.98 30.83 -23.28
C ARG A 137 9.75 31.76 -24.45
N THR A 138 9.77 31.22 -25.67
CA THR A 138 9.53 31.94 -26.91
C THR A 138 8.03 32.27 -27.02
N VAL A 139 7.16 31.35 -26.61
CA VAL A 139 5.70 31.60 -26.49
C VAL A 139 5.44 32.76 -25.53
N ALA A 140 5.99 32.75 -24.31
CA ALA A 140 5.81 33.83 -23.33
C ALA A 140 6.26 35.20 -23.88
N ARG A 141 7.41 35.24 -24.57
CA ARG A 141 7.90 36.43 -25.28
C ARG A 141 6.90 36.91 -26.33
N ASN A 142 6.43 36.02 -27.20
CA ASN A 142 5.53 36.37 -28.30
C ASN A 142 4.17 36.85 -27.80
N ILE A 143 3.66 36.27 -26.70
CA ILE A 143 2.45 36.74 -26.02
C ILE A 143 2.61 38.20 -25.58
N LEU A 144 3.75 38.58 -24.99
CA LEU A 144 4.00 39.97 -24.59
C LEU A 144 4.15 40.92 -25.79
N ILE A 145 4.83 40.50 -26.86
CA ILE A 145 4.92 41.28 -28.10
C ILE A 145 3.50 41.56 -28.62
N TRP A 146 2.68 40.52 -28.75
CA TRP A 146 1.31 40.65 -29.22
C TRP A 146 0.44 41.50 -28.28
N ALA A 147 0.56 41.32 -26.97
CA ALA A 147 -0.23 42.06 -25.99
C ALA A 147 0.12 43.56 -25.94
N THR A 148 1.32 43.95 -26.34
CA THR A 148 1.82 45.34 -26.20
C THR A 148 2.09 46.04 -27.53
N GLU A 149 1.71 45.46 -28.65
CA GLU A 149 2.01 45.98 -29.99
C GLU A 149 1.51 47.40 -30.25
N GLU A 150 0.40 47.79 -29.60
CA GLU A 150 -0.18 49.14 -29.66
C GLU A 150 -0.03 49.91 -28.35
N ALA A 151 0.82 49.41 -27.43
CA ALA A 151 1.03 50.04 -26.13
C ALA A 151 1.88 51.30 -26.26
N GLU A 152 1.43 52.37 -25.63
CA GLU A 152 2.17 53.64 -25.49
C GLU A 152 2.54 53.82 -24.00
N PRO A 153 3.76 54.30 -23.67
CA PRO A 153 4.84 54.71 -24.57
C PRO A 153 5.84 53.59 -24.92
N LEU A 154 5.65 52.37 -24.40
CA LEU A 154 6.65 51.30 -24.49
C LEU A 154 5.98 49.96 -24.83
N THR A 155 6.35 49.40 -25.98
CA THR A 155 6.01 48.02 -26.33
C THR A 155 7.06 47.04 -25.76
N TYR A 156 6.74 45.75 -25.69
CA TYR A 156 7.73 44.75 -25.28
C TYR A 156 8.86 44.59 -26.31
N GLN A 157 8.59 44.85 -27.60
CA GLN A 157 9.63 44.86 -28.62
C GLN A 157 10.62 46.00 -28.37
N ASP A 158 10.14 47.20 -28.04
CA ASP A 158 11.01 48.33 -27.67
C ASP A 158 11.85 48.01 -26.43
N ALA A 159 11.27 47.33 -25.44
CA ALA A 159 11.99 46.88 -24.24
C ALA A 159 13.11 45.87 -24.58
N LEU A 160 12.84 44.91 -25.49
CA LEU A 160 13.85 43.98 -26.01
C LEU A 160 14.96 44.69 -26.79
N ASP A 161 14.62 45.79 -27.47
CA ASP A 161 15.56 46.62 -28.23
C ASP A 161 16.31 47.64 -27.33
N GLY A 162 16.04 47.64 -26.03
CA GLY A 162 16.78 48.41 -25.02
C GLY A 162 16.20 49.78 -24.68
N ALA A 163 14.96 50.07 -25.07
CA ALA A 163 14.29 51.35 -24.76
C ALA A 163 13.83 51.49 -23.29
N GLY A 164 13.85 50.41 -22.51
CA GLY A 164 13.46 50.41 -21.10
C GLY A 164 13.05 49.03 -20.60
N THR A 165 12.38 48.98 -19.45
CA THR A 165 11.77 47.75 -18.91
C THR A 165 10.25 47.86 -18.95
N LEU A 166 9.58 46.85 -19.48
CA LEU A 166 8.12 46.79 -19.56
C LEU A 166 7.52 46.57 -18.16
N PRO A 167 6.68 47.49 -17.64
CA PRO A 167 6.03 47.27 -16.35
C PRO A 167 4.84 46.32 -16.50
N LEU A 168 4.81 45.28 -15.66
CA LEU A 168 3.78 44.24 -15.63
C LEU A 168 3.17 44.18 -14.24
N LEU A 169 1.85 44.41 -14.14
CA LEU A 169 1.12 44.33 -12.88
C LEU A 169 0.67 42.90 -12.59
N THR A 170 0.69 42.52 -11.32
CA THR A 170 0.04 41.30 -10.87
C THR A 170 -0.47 41.44 -9.43
N ALA A 171 -1.58 40.77 -9.15
CA ALA A 171 -2.11 40.62 -7.81
C ALA A 171 -2.24 39.15 -7.38
N THR A 172 -1.42 38.26 -7.98
CA THR A 172 -1.46 36.83 -7.65
C THR A 172 -1.02 36.58 -6.20
N SER A 173 -1.71 35.65 -5.53
CA SER A 173 -1.23 35.10 -4.25
C SER A 173 -0.02 34.17 -4.42
N LYS A 174 0.36 33.84 -5.65
CA LYS A 174 1.55 33.04 -5.98
C LYS A 174 2.73 33.96 -6.26
N SER A 175 3.96 33.48 -6.04
CA SER A 175 5.15 34.24 -6.46
C SER A 175 5.23 34.27 -8.00
N PHE A 176 5.18 35.46 -8.59
CA PHE A 176 5.47 35.69 -10.02
C PHE A 176 6.69 36.60 -10.14
N THR A 177 7.73 36.13 -10.83
CA THR A 177 9.00 36.85 -10.98
C THR A 177 9.52 36.73 -12.41
N ALA A 178 10.30 37.73 -12.84
CA ALA A 178 11.05 37.69 -14.09
C ALA A 178 12.56 37.71 -13.80
N ASP A 179 13.31 36.84 -14.47
CA ASP A 179 14.77 36.85 -14.46
C ASP A 179 15.29 38.16 -15.09
N SER A 180 16.41 38.67 -14.57
CA SER A 180 17.13 39.85 -15.05
C SER A 180 17.40 39.91 -16.56
N ARG A 181 17.42 38.76 -17.25
CA ARG A 181 17.58 38.69 -18.71
C ARG A 181 16.37 39.17 -19.51
N TYR A 182 15.19 39.24 -18.88
CA TYR A 182 13.97 39.75 -19.51
C TYR A 182 13.76 41.22 -19.10
N PRO A 183 13.54 42.14 -20.05
CA PRO A 183 13.35 43.56 -19.74
C PRO A 183 11.93 43.82 -19.22
N ILE A 184 11.57 43.18 -18.11
CA ILE A 184 10.25 43.22 -17.48
C ILE A 184 10.42 43.66 -16.02
N GLN A 185 9.65 44.68 -15.62
CA GLN A 185 9.51 45.07 -14.23
C GLN A 185 8.19 44.54 -13.69
N VAL A 186 8.25 43.46 -12.90
CA VAL A 186 7.07 42.91 -12.23
C VAL A 186 6.72 43.76 -11.02
N LEU A 187 5.46 44.20 -10.94
CA LEU A 187 4.90 44.97 -9.83
C LEU A 187 3.77 44.16 -9.19
N THR A 188 3.96 43.78 -7.93
CA THR A 188 3.06 42.87 -7.20
C THR A 188 2.33 43.58 -6.07
N SER A 189 1.04 43.28 -5.89
CA SER A 189 0.23 43.70 -4.73
C SER A 189 -0.77 42.61 -4.35
N ASP A 190 -1.54 42.79 -3.27
CA ASP A 190 -2.57 41.82 -2.84
C ASP A 190 -3.93 42.07 -3.53
N SER A 191 -4.03 43.12 -4.34
CA SER A 191 -5.25 43.49 -5.08
C SER A 191 -4.91 44.41 -6.25
N PHE A 192 -5.66 44.28 -7.34
CA PHE A 192 -5.57 45.21 -8.47
C PHE A 192 -6.05 46.63 -8.13
N HIS A 193 -6.91 46.77 -7.11
CA HIS A 193 -7.35 48.08 -6.59
C HIS A 193 -6.21 48.89 -5.97
N SER A 194 -5.11 48.25 -5.59
CA SER A 194 -3.92 48.93 -5.06
C SER A 194 -3.13 49.66 -6.15
N PHE A 195 -3.40 49.37 -7.42
CA PHE A 195 -2.75 50.03 -8.55
C PHE A 195 -3.65 51.12 -9.14
N GLU A 196 -3.00 52.19 -9.61
CA GLU A 196 -3.63 53.09 -10.57
C GLU A 196 -3.57 52.42 -11.94
N LEU A 197 -4.62 51.67 -12.31
CA LEU A 197 -4.68 50.92 -13.57
C LEU A 197 -4.79 51.86 -14.78
N ASP A 198 -3.71 52.55 -15.10
CA ASP A 198 -3.55 53.37 -16.29
C ASP A 198 -2.77 52.59 -17.36
N PRO A 199 -3.39 52.19 -18.49
CA PRO A 199 -2.71 51.49 -19.58
C PRO A 199 -1.46 52.19 -20.10
N ALA A 200 -1.42 53.53 -20.07
CA ALA A 200 -0.28 54.31 -20.54
C ALA A 200 0.95 54.17 -19.62
N ARG A 201 0.74 53.77 -18.36
CA ARG A 201 1.81 53.54 -17.38
C ARG A 201 2.10 52.06 -17.18
N TYR A 202 1.05 51.25 -17.26
CA TYR A 202 1.07 49.82 -16.98
C TYR A 202 0.34 49.13 -18.12
N PRO A 203 1.02 48.77 -19.22
CA PRO A 203 0.37 48.24 -20.42
C PRO A 203 -0.08 46.78 -20.27
N VAL A 204 0.44 46.04 -19.28
CA VAL A 204 0.11 44.62 -19.07
C VAL A 204 -0.23 44.33 -17.62
N ALA A 205 -1.30 43.55 -17.41
CA ALA A 205 -1.64 42.89 -16.17
C ALA A 205 -1.67 41.35 -16.36
N TYR A 206 -0.93 40.62 -15.53
CA TYR A 206 -1.05 39.17 -15.42
C TYR A 206 -2.09 38.83 -14.34
N VAL A 207 -3.17 38.17 -14.75
CA VAL A 207 -4.33 37.85 -13.89
C VAL A 207 -4.47 36.34 -13.79
N ASP A 208 -4.66 35.83 -12.58
CA ASP A 208 -4.86 34.40 -12.33
C ASP A 208 -6.15 34.13 -11.55
N ALA A 209 -6.33 32.88 -11.15
CA ALA A 209 -7.54 32.41 -10.48
C ALA A 209 -7.74 32.95 -9.04
N THR A 210 -6.79 33.73 -8.50
CA THR A 210 -6.88 34.34 -7.15
C THR A 210 -7.52 35.73 -7.18
N MET A 211 -7.86 36.23 -8.37
CA MET A 211 -8.61 37.46 -8.59
C MET A 211 -9.91 37.53 -7.76
N LYS A 212 -10.24 38.72 -7.25
CA LYS A 212 -11.43 38.97 -6.44
C LYS A 212 -12.63 39.38 -7.28
N GLN A 213 -13.83 39.12 -6.74
CA GLN A 213 -15.09 39.38 -7.42
C GLN A 213 -15.31 40.86 -7.77
N ASP A 214 -14.89 41.77 -6.90
CA ASP A 214 -15.03 43.22 -7.04
C ASP A 214 -14.00 43.84 -7.99
N GLU A 215 -13.03 43.07 -8.47
CA GLU A 215 -12.01 43.52 -9.42
C GLU A 215 -12.47 43.37 -10.89
N ILE A 216 -13.58 42.67 -11.16
CA ILE A 216 -14.06 42.37 -12.53
C ILE A 216 -14.29 43.65 -13.33
N ASP A 217 -15.08 44.59 -12.80
CA ASP A 217 -15.39 45.84 -13.50
C ASP A 217 -14.16 46.73 -13.69
N THR A 218 -13.26 46.70 -12.70
CA THR A 218 -12.02 47.48 -12.68
C THR A 218 -11.04 47.01 -13.76
N LEU A 219 -10.83 45.69 -13.86
CA LEU A 219 -10.00 45.08 -14.91
C LEU A 219 -10.65 45.17 -16.30
N ALA A 220 -11.98 45.02 -16.40
CA ALA A 220 -12.68 45.22 -17.66
C ALA A 220 -12.49 46.66 -18.19
N SER A 221 -12.67 47.67 -17.33
CA SER A 221 -12.45 49.08 -17.70
C SER A 221 -11.00 49.40 -18.05
N TYR A 222 -10.03 48.74 -17.39
CA TYR A 222 -8.62 48.85 -17.73
C TYR A 222 -8.34 48.37 -19.16
N VAL A 223 -8.89 47.20 -19.54
CA VAL A 223 -8.76 46.69 -20.90
C VAL A 223 -9.50 47.57 -21.90
N GLU A 224 -10.71 48.04 -21.59
CA GLU A 224 -11.47 48.94 -22.48
C GLU A 224 -10.68 50.19 -22.88
N ARG A 225 -9.84 50.71 -21.96
CA ARG A 225 -8.99 51.89 -22.15
C ARG A 225 -7.64 51.61 -22.84
N GLY A 226 -7.37 50.38 -23.25
CA GLY A 226 -6.15 50.01 -23.97
C GLY A 226 -5.17 49.15 -23.19
N GLY A 227 -5.50 48.75 -21.96
CA GLY A 227 -4.68 47.83 -21.17
C GLY A 227 -4.75 46.40 -21.71
N SER A 228 -3.73 45.59 -21.40
CA SER A 228 -3.70 44.19 -21.82
C SER A 228 -3.72 43.23 -20.64
N ILE A 229 -4.54 42.19 -20.73
CA ILE A 229 -4.62 41.12 -19.73
C ILE A 229 -4.04 39.83 -20.31
N VAL A 230 -3.13 39.21 -19.56
CA VAL A 230 -2.63 37.86 -19.82
C VAL A 230 -3.12 36.92 -18.73
N VAL A 231 -3.78 35.84 -19.13
CA VAL A 231 -4.17 34.74 -18.25
C VAL A 231 -3.47 33.48 -18.73
N ALA A 232 -2.82 32.76 -17.83
CA ALA A 232 -2.17 31.49 -18.15
C ALA A 232 -2.55 30.47 -17.07
N MET A 233 -3.63 29.73 -17.29
CA MET A 233 -4.30 28.90 -16.27
C MET A 233 -4.98 27.67 -16.87
N LYS A 234 -5.13 26.62 -16.06
CA LYS A 234 -5.85 25.40 -16.41
C LYS A 234 -7.22 25.40 -15.73
N GLY A 235 -8.29 25.45 -16.50
CA GLY A 235 -9.65 25.41 -15.95
C GLY A 235 -9.92 24.13 -15.13
N TRP A 236 -9.48 22.97 -15.62
CA TRP A 236 -9.65 21.70 -14.91
C TRP A 236 -8.89 21.61 -13.58
N VAL A 237 -7.70 22.22 -13.47
CA VAL A 237 -6.93 22.27 -12.21
C VAL A 237 -7.63 23.16 -11.20
N MET A 238 -8.28 24.25 -11.65
CA MET A 238 -9.06 25.11 -10.77
C MET A 238 -10.17 24.31 -10.08
N GLU A 239 -10.98 23.56 -10.83
CA GLU A 239 -12.05 22.73 -10.24
C GLU A 239 -11.54 21.55 -9.40
N GLN A 240 -10.41 20.96 -9.77
CA GLN A 240 -9.84 19.83 -9.02
C GLN A 240 -9.18 20.26 -7.70
N TYR A 241 -8.53 21.43 -7.68
CA TYR A 241 -7.82 21.95 -6.51
C TYR A 241 -8.35 23.33 -6.06
N PRO A 242 -9.64 23.42 -5.72
CA PRO A 242 -10.30 24.69 -5.47
C PRO A 242 -9.75 25.43 -4.24
N ASN A 243 -9.26 24.70 -3.24
CA ASN A 243 -8.61 25.24 -2.06
C ASN A 243 -7.35 26.06 -2.38
N VAL A 244 -6.65 25.74 -3.49
CA VAL A 244 -5.42 26.45 -3.90
C VAL A 244 -5.74 27.87 -4.38
N PHE A 245 -6.91 28.07 -4.98
CA PHE A 245 -7.25 29.31 -5.68
C PHE A 245 -8.27 30.15 -4.93
N LEU A 246 -9.25 29.52 -4.26
CA LEU A 246 -10.31 30.21 -3.53
C LEU A 246 -9.90 30.57 -2.09
N GLY A 247 -8.81 29.99 -1.57
CA GLY A 247 -8.30 30.29 -0.23
C GLY A 247 -9.38 30.15 0.86
N GLU A 248 -9.58 31.18 1.67
CA GLU A 248 -10.61 31.18 2.73
C GLU A 248 -12.05 31.17 2.20
N ALA A 249 -12.28 31.57 0.93
CA ALA A 249 -13.59 31.47 0.30
C ALA A 249 -13.95 30.01 -0.04
N TYR A 250 -12.99 29.09 0.00
CA TYR A 250 -13.23 27.67 -0.22
C TYR A 250 -14.04 27.05 0.91
N GLN A 251 -15.23 26.56 0.58
CA GLN A 251 -16.17 25.99 1.56
C GLN A 251 -16.04 24.46 1.73
N GLY A 252 -15.00 23.83 1.19
CA GLY A 252 -14.79 22.38 1.33
C GLY A 252 -15.61 21.50 0.37
N ARG A 253 -16.38 22.11 -0.56
CA ARG A 253 -17.13 21.45 -1.64
C ARG A 253 -16.40 21.55 -2.98
N THR A 254 -16.73 20.71 -3.96
CA THR A 254 -16.23 20.88 -5.34
C THR A 254 -16.58 22.30 -5.86
N ALA A 255 -15.58 23.01 -6.41
CA ALA A 255 -15.81 24.31 -7.04
C ALA A 255 -16.03 24.15 -8.54
N LYS A 256 -16.73 25.11 -9.14
CA LYS A 256 -17.05 25.12 -10.57
C LYS A 256 -16.57 26.40 -11.23
N LEU A 257 -16.02 26.28 -12.44
CA LEU A 257 -15.57 27.42 -13.24
C LEU A 257 -16.66 28.48 -13.41
N ASN A 258 -17.89 28.05 -13.71
CA ASN A 258 -18.99 28.96 -14.00
C ASN A 258 -19.65 29.61 -12.78
N GLU A 259 -19.36 29.14 -11.56
CA GLU A 259 -20.01 29.61 -10.32
C GLU A 259 -19.01 30.33 -9.42
N ASP A 260 -17.83 29.75 -9.20
CA ASP A 260 -16.98 30.11 -8.08
C ASP A 260 -15.84 31.07 -8.43
N TYR A 261 -15.45 31.15 -9.70
CA TYR A 261 -14.24 31.87 -10.12
C TYR A 261 -14.55 33.22 -10.79
N PRO A 262 -14.19 34.36 -10.17
CA PRO A 262 -14.29 35.68 -10.78
C PRO A 262 -13.56 35.78 -12.12
N LEU A 263 -12.40 35.12 -12.23
CA LEU A 263 -11.61 35.05 -13.46
C LEU A 263 -12.43 34.55 -14.66
N GLN A 264 -13.24 33.50 -14.47
CA GLN A 264 -14.04 32.93 -15.55
C GLN A 264 -15.13 33.91 -16.00
N ARG A 265 -15.74 34.65 -15.07
CA ARG A 265 -16.70 35.73 -15.37
C ARG A 265 -16.06 36.84 -16.19
N LEU A 266 -14.87 37.31 -15.79
CA LEU A 266 -14.11 38.32 -16.53
C LEU A 266 -13.80 37.85 -17.97
N LEU A 267 -13.28 36.62 -18.12
CA LEU A 267 -12.97 36.05 -19.43
C LEU A 267 -14.24 35.95 -20.30
N ASN A 268 -15.35 35.43 -19.76
CA ASN A 268 -16.60 35.29 -20.50
C ASN A 268 -17.18 36.64 -20.96
N ARG A 269 -17.09 37.68 -20.11
CA ARG A 269 -17.44 39.05 -20.48
C ARG A 269 -16.63 39.56 -21.67
N MET A 270 -15.37 39.16 -21.75
CA MET A 270 -14.43 39.50 -22.83
C MET A 270 -14.52 38.52 -24.03
N GLY A 271 -15.46 37.58 -24.01
CA GLY A 271 -15.65 36.61 -25.08
C GLY A 271 -14.67 35.44 -25.09
N LEU A 272 -14.00 35.17 -23.98
CA LEU A 272 -13.05 34.05 -23.79
C LEU A 272 -13.50 33.13 -22.66
N GLY A 273 -12.87 31.97 -22.50
CA GLY A 273 -13.13 31.11 -21.35
C GLY A 273 -12.08 30.02 -21.13
N LEU A 274 -11.93 29.57 -19.89
CA LEU A 274 -11.23 28.34 -19.56
C LEU A 274 -12.21 27.16 -19.63
N MET A 275 -11.71 25.98 -20.00
CA MET A 275 -12.48 24.74 -20.05
C MET A 275 -12.06 23.77 -18.94
N ASN A 276 -13.01 22.97 -18.45
CA ASN A 276 -12.73 21.83 -17.58
C ASN A 276 -12.41 20.56 -18.41
N ASN A 277 -11.31 20.60 -19.15
CA ASN A 277 -10.76 19.44 -19.86
C ASN A 277 -9.24 19.52 -19.99
N ILE A 278 -8.61 18.35 -20.15
CA ILE A 278 -7.19 18.24 -20.52
C ILE A 278 -7.10 18.33 -22.04
N ALA A 279 -6.35 19.31 -22.54
CA ALA A 279 -6.09 19.47 -23.95
C ALA A 279 -5.02 18.49 -24.44
N THR A 280 -3.93 18.27 -23.70
CA THR A 280 -2.90 17.31 -24.08
C THR A 280 -2.06 16.89 -22.90
N THR A 281 -1.53 15.68 -22.99
CA THR A 281 -0.55 15.10 -22.05
C THR A 281 0.72 14.67 -22.77
N LYS A 282 0.94 15.13 -24.01
CA LYS A 282 2.05 14.71 -24.86
C LYS A 282 3.06 15.84 -25.05
N THR A 283 4.34 15.46 -25.13
CA THR A 283 5.39 16.36 -25.60
C THR A 283 5.40 16.32 -27.12
N GLU A 284 4.96 17.40 -27.75
CA GLU A 284 4.88 17.52 -29.21
C GLU A 284 4.82 18.98 -29.64
N THR A 285 5.01 19.25 -30.93
CA THR A 285 4.85 20.58 -31.51
C THR A 285 3.64 20.58 -32.44
N PHE A 286 2.60 21.29 -32.04
CA PHE A 286 1.37 21.41 -32.81
C PHE A 286 1.56 22.29 -34.06
N PRO A 287 0.83 22.00 -35.16
CA PRO A 287 0.95 22.77 -36.38
C PRO A 287 0.56 24.24 -36.17
N LYS A 288 1.17 25.12 -36.97
CA LYS A 288 0.76 26.52 -37.03
C LYS A 288 -0.65 26.63 -37.61
N LEU A 289 -1.51 27.42 -36.98
CA LEU A 289 -2.82 27.73 -37.54
C LEU A 289 -2.70 28.73 -38.70
N THR A 290 -3.62 28.62 -39.65
CA THR A 290 -3.94 29.65 -40.64
C THR A 290 -5.11 30.51 -40.14
N GLU A 291 -5.41 31.64 -40.77
CA GLU A 291 -6.60 32.44 -40.43
C GLU A 291 -7.89 31.59 -40.47
N GLU A 292 -8.02 30.76 -41.51
CA GLU A 292 -9.15 29.85 -41.69
C GLU A 292 -9.17 28.75 -40.62
N GLY A 293 -8.01 28.13 -40.34
CA GLY A 293 -7.88 27.13 -39.27
C GLY A 293 -8.23 27.69 -37.89
N ALA A 294 -7.84 28.93 -37.59
CA ALA A 294 -8.24 29.61 -36.35
C ALA A 294 -9.76 29.76 -36.22
N ASN A 295 -10.45 30.08 -37.33
CA ASN A 295 -11.91 30.21 -37.34
C ASN A 295 -12.62 28.87 -37.15
N HIS A 296 -12.07 27.78 -37.67
CA HIS A 296 -12.66 26.44 -37.51
C HIS A 296 -12.73 25.99 -36.06
N TYR A 297 -11.83 26.48 -35.21
CA TYR A 297 -11.82 26.19 -33.77
C TYR A 297 -12.62 27.19 -32.91
N HIS A 298 -13.29 28.19 -33.51
CA HIS A 298 -14.07 29.17 -32.76
C HIS A 298 -15.32 28.53 -32.14
N ALA A 299 -15.53 28.69 -30.83
CA ALA A 299 -16.56 27.93 -30.10
C ALA A 299 -17.98 28.22 -30.60
N ALA A 300 -18.32 29.48 -30.88
CA ALA A 300 -19.65 29.82 -31.43
C ALA A 300 -19.96 29.13 -32.77
N ALA A 301 -18.95 29.00 -33.65
CA ALA A 301 -19.11 28.31 -34.94
C ALA A 301 -19.26 26.80 -34.73
N LEU A 302 -18.46 26.22 -33.83
CA LEU A 302 -18.53 24.81 -33.49
C LEU A 302 -19.84 24.42 -32.80
N VAL A 303 -20.42 25.31 -32.00
CA VAL A 303 -21.74 25.10 -31.40
C VAL A 303 -22.83 25.00 -32.47
N ASP A 304 -22.82 25.90 -33.47
CA ASP A 304 -23.74 25.82 -34.61
C ASP A 304 -23.54 24.52 -35.41
N GLN A 305 -22.29 24.18 -35.72
CA GLN A 305 -21.96 22.94 -36.41
C GLN A 305 -22.41 21.69 -35.63
N ALA A 306 -22.28 21.68 -34.30
CA ALA A 306 -22.76 20.59 -33.46
C ALA A 306 -24.27 20.41 -33.55
N LYS A 307 -25.06 21.51 -33.52
CA LYS A 307 -26.51 21.44 -33.73
C LYS A 307 -26.86 20.82 -35.08
N ARG A 308 -26.20 21.29 -36.14
CA ARG A 308 -26.46 20.84 -37.53
C ARG A 308 -26.03 19.39 -37.76
N VAL A 309 -24.90 18.98 -37.19
CA VAL A 309 -24.44 17.59 -37.22
C VAL A 309 -25.46 16.68 -36.54
N GLU A 310 -25.91 17.06 -35.35
CA GLU A 310 -26.87 16.26 -34.57
C GLU A 310 -28.25 16.21 -35.24
N ALA A 311 -28.66 17.28 -35.92
CA ALA A 311 -29.85 17.34 -36.77
C ALA A 311 -29.71 16.59 -38.12
N GLY A 312 -28.53 16.08 -38.45
CA GLY A 312 -28.25 15.43 -39.75
C GLY A 312 -28.14 16.39 -40.93
N GLU A 313 -28.04 17.70 -40.67
CA GLU A 313 -27.95 18.78 -41.67
C GLU A 313 -26.52 19.07 -42.13
N LEU A 314 -25.51 18.58 -41.39
CA LEU A 314 -24.10 18.72 -41.72
C LEU A 314 -23.41 17.35 -41.66
N ASP A 315 -22.84 16.90 -42.77
CA ASP A 315 -21.98 15.71 -42.80
C ASP A 315 -20.73 15.95 -41.94
N PRO A 316 -20.46 15.14 -40.91
CA PRO A 316 -19.28 15.30 -40.06
C PRO A 316 -17.94 15.28 -40.82
N ASN A 317 -17.88 14.67 -42.00
CA ASN A 317 -16.68 14.67 -42.82
C ASN A 317 -16.31 16.07 -43.34
N LEU A 318 -17.27 16.98 -43.41
CA LEU A 318 -17.09 18.38 -43.83
C LEU A 318 -16.58 19.28 -42.70
N LEU A 319 -16.48 18.77 -41.46
CA LEU A 319 -15.88 19.54 -40.36
C LEU A 319 -14.37 19.70 -40.62
N GLU A 320 -13.87 20.93 -40.53
CA GLU A 320 -12.47 21.26 -40.79
C GLU A 320 -11.65 21.44 -39.50
N ILE A 321 -11.90 20.51 -38.56
CA ILE A 321 -11.20 20.34 -37.29
C ILE A 321 -10.63 18.92 -37.20
N GLY A 322 -9.81 18.65 -36.18
CA GLY A 322 -9.17 17.34 -36.01
C GLY A 322 -7.75 17.29 -36.58
N PRO A 323 -7.04 16.18 -36.35
CA PRO A 323 -5.75 15.92 -36.98
C PRO A 323 -5.90 15.75 -38.50
N ALA A 324 -4.79 15.94 -39.22
CA ALA A 324 -4.77 15.75 -40.67
C ALA A 324 -5.20 14.32 -41.03
N GLY A 325 -6.20 14.19 -41.92
CA GLY A 325 -6.76 12.89 -42.33
C GLY A 325 -7.73 12.26 -41.33
N ALA A 326 -8.18 13.00 -40.31
CA ALA A 326 -9.20 12.53 -39.36
C ALA A 326 -10.47 12.06 -40.06
N ASP A 327 -11.00 10.91 -39.61
CA ASP A 327 -12.33 10.44 -40.00
C ASP A 327 -13.44 11.20 -39.28
N ALA A 328 -14.69 11.01 -39.71
CA ALA A 328 -15.87 11.59 -39.07
C ALA A 328 -15.89 11.36 -37.56
N LYS A 329 -15.56 10.16 -37.09
CA LYS A 329 -15.58 9.82 -35.67
C LYS A 329 -14.62 10.69 -34.86
N LYS A 330 -13.38 10.83 -35.31
CA LYS A 330 -12.38 11.66 -34.62
C LYS A 330 -12.78 13.14 -34.64
N LYS A 331 -13.31 13.64 -35.76
CA LYS A 331 -13.83 15.03 -35.87
C LYS A 331 -14.96 15.29 -34.88
N LEU A 332 -15.89 14.36 -34.74
CA LEU A 332 -16.99 14.43 -33.78
C LEU A 332 -16.51 14.41 -32.32
N GLN A 333 -15.45 13.65 -32.01
CA GLN A 333 -14.85 13.66 -30.67
C GLN A 333 -14.25 15.02 -30.32
N VAL A 334 -13.53 15.64 -31.26
CA VAL A 334 -12.97 17.00 -31.10
C VAL A 334 -14.09 18.03 -30.94
N LEU A 335 -15.14 17.93 -31.77
CA LEU A 335 -16.33 18.77 -31.68
C LEU A 335 -16.98 18.68 -30.29
N ALA A 336 -17.25 17.46 -29.82
CA ALA A 336 -17.86 17.20 -28.51
C ALA A 336 -16.98 17.67 -27.33
N ALA A 337 -15.66 17.54 -27.45
CA ALA A 337 -14.71 18.02 -26.45
C ALA A 337 -14.77 19.55 -26.31
N ILE A 338 -14.78 20.26 -27.43
CA ILE A 338 -14.82 21.73 -27.47
C ILE A 338 -16.18 22.26 -27.01
N THR A 339 -17.29 21.72 -27.52
CA THR A 339 -18.63 22.16 -27.12
C THR A 339 -18.89 21.90 -25.64
N GLY A 340 -18.61 20.69 -25.17
CA GLY A 340 -18.77 20.32 -23.76
C GLY A 340 -17.86 21.12 -22.83
N GLY A 341 -16.59 21.31 -23.20
CA GLY A 341 -15.64 22.12 -22.43
C GLY A 341 -16.04 23.59 -22.37
N THR A 342 -16.56 24.15 -23.46
CA THR A 342 -17.09 25.53 -23.50
C THR A 342 -18.27 25.67 -22.55
N PHE A 343 -19.26 24.77 -22.64
CA PHE A 343 -20.53 24.89 -21.90
C PHE A 343 -20.35 24.76 -20.39
N GLY A 344 -19.46 23.86 -19.95
CA GLY A 344 -19.14 23.71 -18.53
C GLY A 344 -18.55 24.97 -17.89
N GLY A 345 -17.93 25.85 -18.68
CA GLY A 345 -17.34 27.11 -18.22
C GLY A 345 -18.22 28.35 -18.42
N LEU A 346 -19.46 28.22 -18.93
CA LEU A 346 -20.29 29.38 -19.27
C LEU A 346 -20.92 30.04 -18.03
N THR A 347 -20.62 31.33 -17.87
CA THR A 347 -21.24 32.23 -16.89
C THR A 347 -22.31 33.11 -17.54
N ALA A 348 -23.14 33.78 -16.74
CA ALA A 348 -24.13 34.74 -17.23
C ALA A 348 -23.55 35.95 -17.99
N GLU A 349 -22.23 36.20 -17.86
CA GLU A 349 -21.51 37.26 -18.58
C GLU A 349 -21.16 36.85 -20.04
N SER A 350 -21.31 35.58 -20.39
CA SER A 350 -21.01 35.09 -21.73
C SER A 350 -22.09 35.49 -22.75
N PRO A 351 -21.72 35.91 -23.97
CA PRO A 351 -22.68 36.31 -25.00
C PRO A 351 -23.59 35.16 -25.48
N MET A 352 -23.21 33.90 -25.27
CA MET A 352 -24.03 32.74 -25.65
C MET A 352 -24.87 32.15 -24.50
N HIS A 353 -24.70 32.64 -23.27
CA HIS A 353 -25.32 32.04 -22.07
C HIS A 353 -26.84 31.91 -22.18
N ALA A 354 -27.54 32.99 -22.56
CA ALA A 354 -29.00 33.02 -22.60
C ALA A 354 -29.59 31.97 -23.55
N GLN A 355 -28.99 31.80 -24.74
CA GLN A 355 -29.44 30.79 -25.70
C GLN A 355 -29.16 29.37 -25.17
N ILE A 356 -27.98 29.13 -24.61
CA ILE A 356 -27.63 27.80 -24.08
C ILE A 356 -28.51 27.42 -22.90
N GLN A 357 -28.82 28.38 -22.02
CA GLN A 357 -29.76 28.17 -20.92
C GLN A 357 -31.15 27.76 -21.43
N GLN A 358 -31.68 28.49 -22.41
CA GLN A 358 -32.98 28.17 -23.02
C GLN A 358 -32.99 26.77 -23.66
N ASP A 359 -31.95 26.44 -24.44
CA ASP A 359 -31.85 25.15 -25.10
C ASP A 359 -31.70 24.00 -24.09
N ALA A 360 -30.98 24.24 -22.98
CA ALA A 360 -30.83 23.27 -21.90
C ALA A 360 -32.14 23.02 -21.13
N GLU A 361 -32.98 24.04 -20.96
CA GLU A 361 -34.32 23.90 -20.38
C GLU A 361 -35.23 23.03 -21.26
N GLN A 362 -35.04 23.08 -22.58
CA GLN A 362 -35.79 22.32 -23.59
C GLN A 362 -35.18 20.95 -23.95
N LEU A 363 -33.98 20.63 -23.42
CA LEU A 363 -33.28 19.38 -23.73
C LEU A 363 -34.14 18.16 -23.41
N ASP A 364 -34.24 17.25 -24.39
CA ASP A 364 -34.91 15.96 -24.28
C ASP A 364 -34.35 15.16 -23.09
N THR A 365 -35.25 14.70 -22.22
CA THR A 365 -34.92 13.93 -21.03
C THR A 365 -34.71 12.44 -21.29
N ASP A 366 -34.91 11.96 -22.52
CA ASP A 366 -34.87 10.53 -22.86
C ASP A 366 -33.48 10.00 -23.31
N LEU A 367 -32.40 10.76 -23.03
CA LEU A 367 -31.03 10.29 -23.27
C LEU A 367 -30.76 8.94 -22.58
N SER A 368 -30.20 7.99 -23.33
CA SER A 368 -29.85 6.67 -22.81
C SER A 368 -28.36 6.57 -22.48
N PHE A 369 -28.03 5.72 -21.50
CA PHE A 369 -26.66 5.44 -21.08
C PHE A 369 -26.32 3.97 -21.42
N PRO A 370 -25.13 3.67 -21.99
CA PRO A 370 -24.02 4.58 -22.21
C PRO A 370 -24.25 5.62 -23.33
N LEU A 371 -23.92 6.88 -23.04
CA LEU A 371 -24.03 8.01 -23.97
C LEU A 371 -22.65 8.30 -24.58
N ASP A 372 -22.49 8.11 -25.89
CA ASP A 372 -21.32 8.59 -26.64
C ASP A 372 -21.54 10.05 -27.04
N ARG A 373 -20.77 10.97 -26.45
CA ARG A 373 -20.91 12.41 -26.69
C ARG A 373 -20.64 12.79 -28.14
N SER A 374 -19.84 12.00 -28.87
CA SER A 374 -19.53 12.27 -30.27
C SER A 374 -20.74 12.04 -31.19
N LEU A 375 -21.71 11.23 -30.76
CA LEU A 375 -22.96 11.00 -31.50
C LEU A 375 -24.02 12.07 -31.20
N SER A 376 -23.89 12.81 -30.10
CA SER A 376 -24.79 13.89 -29.70
C SER A 376 -24.00 15.05 -29.09
N PRO A 377 -23.14 15.72 -29.87
CA PRO A 377 -22.18 16.70 -29.36
C PRO A 377 -22.84 17.97 -28.81
N TYR A 378 -24.07 18.29 -29.22
CA TYR A 378 -24.82 19.42 -28.71
C TYR A 378 -25.63 19.04 -27.47
N SER A 379 -26.45 17.98 -27.56
CA SER A 379 -27.27 17.54 -26.43
C SER A 379 -26.45 17.12 -25.22
N SER A 380 -25.30 16.45 -25.43
CA SER A 380 -24.40 16.11 -24.32
C SER A 380 -23.77 17.34 -23.68
N ALA A 381 -23.43 18.38 -24.44
CA ALA A 381 -22.92 19.64 -23.91
C ALA A 381 -24.00 20.37 -23.09
N LEU A 382 -25.25 20.40 -23.57
CA LEU A 382 -26.39 20.95 -22.81
C LEU A 382 -26.63 20.18 -21.51
N LEU A 383 -26.54 18.86 -21.54
CA LEU A 383 -26.66 18.04 -20.33
C LEU A 383 -25.52 18.37 -19.33
N ALA A 384 -24.28 18.49 -19.80
CA ALA A 384 -23.16 18.91 -18.96
C ALA A 384 -23.38 20.30 -18.33
N TYR A 385 -23.94 21.25 -19.11
CA TYR A 385 -24.34 22.56 -18.59
C TYR A 385 -25.40 22.42 -17.49
N LYS A 386 -26.49 21.67 -17.70
CA LYS A 386 -27.51 21.43 -16.65
C LYS A 386 -26.90 20.84 -15.38
N LEU A 387 -25.99 19.87 -15.51
CA LEU A 387 -25.31 19.26 -14.38
C LEU A 387 -24.48 20.27 -13.60
N SER A 388 -23.84 21.21 -14.29
CA SER A 388 -23.11 22.31 -13.63
C SER A 388 -24.02 23.19 -12.77
N LEU A 389 -25.31 23.33 -13.11
CA LEU A 389 -26.27 24.14 -12.34
C LEU A 389 -26.81 23.42 -11.09
N VAL A 390 -26.96 22.10 -11.14
CA VAL A 390 -27.59 21.30 -10.06
C VAL A 390 -26.68 21.13 -8.82
N GLY A 391 -25.36 21.37 -8.95
CA GLY A 391 -24.36 20.79 -8.04
C GLY A 391 -24.45 21.09 -6.53
N ASN A 392 -24.82 22.31 -6.12
CA ASN A 392 -24.66 22.75 -4.71
C ASN A 392 -25.97 22.89 -3.94
N GLN A 393 -27.12 22.63 -4.58
CA GLN A 393 -28.43 22.79 -3.98
C GLN A 393 -29.11 21.43 -3.86
N LEU A 394 -29.47 21.06 -2.63
CA LEU A 394 -30.24 19.85 -2.32
C LEU A 394 -31.75 20.17 -2.27
N ASP A 395 -32.31 20.60 -3.39
CA ASP A 395 -33.75 20.88 -3.56
C ASP A 395 -34.31 20.47 -4.94
N ALA A 396 -33.45 20.04 -5.87
CA ALA A 396 -33.87 19.66 -7.22
C ALA A 396 -34.78 18.42 -7.23
N PRO A 397 -35.78 18.36 -8.14
CA PRO A 397 -36.69 17.22 -8.28
C PRO A 397 -36.00 15.96 -8.80
N LYS A 398 -36.66 14.80 -8.71
CA LYS A 398 -36.14 13.53 -9.24
C LYS A 398 -35.69 13.73 -10.69
N SER A 399 -34.43 13.40 -10.97
CA SER A 399 -33.90 13.36 -12.33
C SER A 399 -34.50 12.17 -13.09
N PRO A 400 -34.79 12.29 -14.39
CA PRO A 400 -35.17 11.15 -15.24
C PRO A 400 -34.10 10.04 -15.24
N TYR A 401 -32.85 10.39 -14.95
CA TYR A 401 -31.71 9.45 -14.95
C TYR A 401 -31.41 8.83 -13.58
N ALA A 402 -32.17 9.17 -12.54
CA ALA A 402 -31.88 8.73 -11.16
C ALA A 402 -31.89 7.20 -11.01
N ASP A 403 -32.80 6.52 -11.71
CA ASP A 403 -32.93 5.06 -11.63
C ASP A 403 -31.82 4.34 -12.40
N ASN A 404 -31.13 5.02 -13.34
CA ASN A 404 -29.98 4.43 -14.05
C ASN A 404 -28.78 4.26 -13.12
N PHE A 405 -28.47 5.30 -12.32
CA PHE A 405 -27.38 5.31 -11.34
C PHE A 405 -27.59 6.51 -10.40
N PRO A 406 -27.39 6.37 -9.07
CA PRO A 406 -26.89 5.21 -8.34
C PRO A 406 -27.87 4.04 -8.22
N GLY A 407 -29.10 4.18 -8.70
CA GLY A 407 -30.08 3.10 -8.79
C GLY A 407 -31.33 3.36 -7.96
N PRO A 408 -32.43 2.66 -8.25
CA PRO A 408 -33.72 2.91 -7.62
C PRO A 408 -33.78 2.35 -6.20
N VAL A 409 -34.62 2.97 -5.38
CA VAL A 409 -35.07 2.42 -4.10
C VAL A 409 -36.41 1.72 -4.32
N PRO A 410 -36.65 0.51 -3.75
CA PRO A 410 -37.95 -0.14 -3.82
C PRO A 410 -39.08 0.79 -3.34
N ALA A 411 -40.19 0.83 -4.08
CA ALA A 411 -41.29 1.77 -3.83
C ALA A 411 -41.96 1.57 -2.45
N ASP A 412 -41.92 0.34 -1.95
CA ASP A 412 -42.46 -0.09 -0.65
C ASP A 412 -41.44 -0.04 0.49
N ALA A 413 -40.19 0.36 0.23
CA ALA A 413 -39.17 0.44 1.27
C ALA A 413 -39.60 1.39 2.40
N PRO A 414 -39.54 0.98 3.68
CA PRO A 414 -39.99 1.82 4.78
C PRO A 414 -39.10 3.05 4.91
N ARG A 415 -39.73 4.22 5.08
CA ARG A 415 -39.02 5.46 5.38
C ARG A 415 -38.71 5.55 6.87
N VAL A 416 -37.49 5.95 7.19
CA VAL A 416 -37.06 6.10 8.57
C VAL A 416 -37.80 7.26 9.22
N ARG A 417 -38.51 7.00 10.32
CA ARG A 417 -39.26 8.04 11.05
C ARG A 417 -38.32 9.07 11.66
N GLN A 418 -37.26 8.59 12.32
CA GLN A 418 -36.19 9.40 12.86
C GLN A 418 -34.97 8.52 13.17
N LYS A 419 -33.78 8.97 12.82
CA LYS A 419 -32.49 8.38 13.22
C LYS A 419 -31.60 9.47 13.78
N THR A 420 -30.96 9.22 14.90
CA THR A 420 -29.96 10.12 15.48
C THR A 420 -28.57 9.63 15.13
N VAL A 421 -27.72 10.52 14.61
CA VAL A 421 -26.33 10.24 14.26
C VAL A 421 -25.44 11.16 15.08
N ALA A 422 -24.53 10.58 15.85
CA ALA A 422 -23.50 11.34 16.55
C ALA A 422 -22.44 11.82 15.55
N VAL A 423 -22.19 13.12 15.52
CA VAL A 423 -21.13 13.75 14.72
C VAL A 423 -20.05 14.26 15.66
N ASP A 424 -18.86 13.69 15.52
CA ASP A 424 -17.68 14.11 16.26
C ASP A 424 -16.93 15.20 15.48
N PHE A 425 -16.77 16.37 16.11
CA PHE A 425 -15.99 17.47 15.57
C PHE A 425 -14.54 17.46 16.08
N ASP A 426 -14.19 16.56 17.02
CA ASP A 426 -12.83 16.44 17.56
C ASP A 426 -11.97 15.53 16.69
N TYR A 427 -11.47 16.09 15.58
CA TYR A 427 -10.59 15.38 14.65
C TYR A 427 -9.36 16.22 14.28
N SER A 428 -8.28 15.55 13.87
CA SER A 428 -7.07 16.20 13.35
C SER A 428 -7.18 16.41 11.83
N THR A 429 -6.59 17.49 11.31
CA THR A 429 -6.46 17.71 9.86
C THR A 429 -5.31 16.91 9.23
N PHE A 430 -4.41 16.38 10.06
CA PHE A 430 -3.24 15.57 9.68
C PHE A 430 -2.21 16.28 8.78
N ASP A 431 -2.27 17.61 8.65
CA ASP A 431 -1.35 18.40 7.81
C ASP A 431 0.14 18.14 8.14
N HIS A 432 0.41 17.79 9.40
CA HIS A 432 1.75 17.46 9.89
C HIS A 432 2.36 16.20 9.24
N LEU A 433 1.57 15.32 8.63
CA LEU A 433 2.05 14.08 8.01
C LEU A 433 2.76 14.29 6.68
N ARG A 434 2.46 15.39 5.97
CA ARG A 434 2.96 15.75 4.63
C ARG A 434 2.63 14.72 3.54
N GLN A 435 1.59 13.94 3.77
CA GLN A 435 1.10 12.88 2.90
C GLN A 435 0.26 13.45 1.74
N GLY A 436 -0.01 12.62 0.73
CA GLY A 436 -0.70 13.00 -0.49
C GLY A 436 -2.15 13.39 -0.25
N THR A 437 -2.94 12.50 0.32
CA THR A 437 -4.32 12.77 0.73
C THR A 437 -4.60 12.09 2.09
N VAL A 438 -5.42 12.74 2.91
CA VAL A 438 -5.80 12.27 4.25
C VAL A 438 -7.33 12.27 4.39
N PRO A 439 -7.91 11.40 5.23
CA PRO A 439 -9.35 11.36 5.43
C PRO A 439 -9.97 12.65 5.97
N LYS A 440 -11.17 13.00 5.50
CA LYS A 440 -11.86 14.28 5.78
C LYS A 440 -13.07 14.16 6.74
N ASN A 441 -13.00 13.23 7.70
CA ASN A 441 -14.02 12.99 8.74
C ASN A 441 -15.48 12.85 8.25
N TRP A 442 -15.72 12.10 7.17
CA TRP A 442 -17.08 11.82 6.73
C TRP A 442 -17.78 10.83 7.67
N ILE A 443 -18.88 11.26 8.30
CA ILE A 443 -19.69 10.41 9.17
C ILE A 443 -20.77 9.71 8.35
N SER A 444 -20.66 8.38 8.26
CA SER A 444 -21.67 7.51 7.66
C SER A 444 -22.95 7.49 8.49
N THR A 445 -24.10 7.69 7.85
CA THR A 445 -25.41 7.67 8.54
C THR A 445 -26.11 6.32 8.46
N GLY A 446 -25.67 5.42 7.57
CA GLY A 446 -26.38 4.20 7.19
C GLY A 446 -27.75 4.45 6.56
N LEU A 447 -28.00 5.67 6.07
CA LEU A 447 -29.22 6.05 5.36
C LEU A 447 -28.91 6.34 3.89
N TYR A 448 -29.88 6.02 3.04
CA TYR A 448 -29.92 6.37 1.64
C TYR A 448 -31.07 7.35 1.41
N ALA A 449 -30.80 8.46 0.71
CA ALA A 449 -31.80 9.43 0.28
C ALA A 449 -32.43 8.98 -1.04
N PRO A 450 -33.74 8.64 -1.10
CA PRO A 450 -34.43 8.34 -2.35
C PRO A 450 -34.44 9.57 -3.26
N ALA A 451 -34.28 9.33 -4.56
CA ALA A 451 -34.25 10.38 -5.57
C ALA A 451 -35.55 11.20 -5.60
N GLY A 452 -35.43 12.52 -5.45
CA GLY A 452 -36.54 13.46 -5.49
C GLY A 452 -37.50 13.41 -4.30
N GLU A 453 -37.13 12.76 -3.20
CA GLU A 453 -37.87 12.79 -1.94
C GLU A 453 -37.23 13.75 -0.92
N TRP A 454 -38.07 14.39 -0.10
CA TRP A 454 -37.59 15.26 0.97
C TRP A 454 -37.12 14.46 2.18
N LEU A 455 -35.97 14.85 2.72
CA LEU A 455 -35.47 14.46 4.03
C LEU A 455 -35.37 15.72 4.91
N THR A 456 -35.47 15.53 6.20
CA THR A 456 -35.32 16.59 7.19
C THR A 456 -34.13 16.28 8.09
N VAL A 457 -33.18 17.21 8.18
CA VAL A 457 -32.02 17.14 9.07
C VAL A 457 -32.16 18.23 10.13
N HIS A 458 -32.29 17.82 11.39
CA HIS A 458 -32.36 18.71 12.54
C HIS A 458 -30.98 18.85 13.17
N VAL A 459 -30.44 20.06 13.10
CA VAL A 459 -29.14 20.42 13.64
C VAL A 459 -29.34 21.16 14.97
N PRO A 460 -28.71 20.75 16.07
CA PRO A 460 -28.83 21.45 17.35
C PRO A 460 -28.39 22.91 17.27
N GLU A 461 -29.06 23.78 18.05
CA GLU A 461 -28.70 25.19 18.18
C GLU A 461 -27.21 25.38 18.53
N GLY A 462 -26.60 26.42 17.94
CA GLY A 462 -25.17 26.71 18.11
C GLY A 462 -24.20 25.76 17.40
N THR A 463 -24.68 24.83 16.56
CA THR A 463 -23.82 23.98 15.74
C THR A 463 -23.52 24.66 14.41
N ALA A 464 -22.24 24.93 14.14
CA ALA A 464 -21.77 25.51 12.89
C ALA A 464 -20.67 24.63 12.26
N GLY A 465 -20.44 24.80 10.96
CA GLY A 465 -19.42 24.05 10.23
C GLY A 465 -19.80 22.58 10.02
N LEU A 466 -21.05 22.30 9.67
CA LEU A 466 -21.54 20.97 9.35
C LEU A 466 -22.17 20.98 7.97
N ASP A 467 -21.73 20.07 7.11
CA ASP A 467 -22.34 19.84 5.80
C ASP A 467 -23.08 18.52 5.78
N VAL A 468 -24.07 18.43 4.89
CA VAL A 468 -24.67 17.17 4.45
C VAL A 468 -24.27 16.90 3.00
N GLN A 469 -23.97 15.64 2.70
CA GLN A 469 -23.69 15.17 1.35
C GLN A 469 -24.58 13.98 1.00
N VAL A 470 -25.10 13.97 -0.22
CA VAL A 470 -25.82 12.83 -0.81
C VAL A 470 -24.99 12.30 -1.96
N GLY A 471 -24.61 11.02 -1.89
CA GLY A 471 -23.72 10.35 -2.84
C GLY A 471 -22.28 10.25 -2.32
N ALA A 472 -21.66 9.10 -2.57
CA ALA A 472 -20.25 8.83 -2.20
C ALA A 472 -19.26 9.14 -3.33
N HIS A 473 -19.73 9.16 -4.58
CA HIS A 473 -18.90 9.28 -5.78
C HIS A 473 -18.42 10.72 -5.97
N THR A 474 -17.11 10.94 -6.13
CA THR A 474 -16.55 12.28 -6.32
C THR A 474 -16.17 12.58 -7.76
N ASP A 475 -16.20 11.59 -8.64
CA ASP A 475 -15.78 11.75 -10.03
C ASP A 475 -16.76 12.57 -10.87
N ASN A 476 -16.20 13.58 -11.54
CA ASN A 476 -16.85 14.30 -12.62
C ASN A 476 -16.47 13.68 -13.97
N LEU A 477 -17.43 13.04 -14.63
CA LEU A 477 -17.20 12.37 -15.91
C LEU A 477 -17.46 13.26 -17.13
N THR A 478 -17.79 14.55 -16.99
CA THR A 478 -18.22 15.39 -18.13
C THR A 478 -17.17 15.51 -19.23
N SER A 479 -15.89 15.26 -18.91
CA SER A 479 -14.78 15.26 -19.87
C SER A 479 -14.59 13.93 -20.62
N GLN A 480 -15.17 12.82 -20.15
CA GLN A 480 -15.08 11.50 -20.78
C GLN A 480 -15.83 11.46 -22.11
N ASN A 481 -15.32 10.73 -23.12
CA ASN A 481 -15.97 10.62 -24.43
C ASN A 481 -17.31 9.87 -24.36
N VAL A 482 -17.36 8.81 -23.54
CA VAL A 482 -18.56 7.99 -23.32
C VAL A 482 -18.92 8.05 -21.85
N TRP A 483 -20.17 8.35 -21.55
CA TRP A 483 -20.73 8.33 -20.19
C TRP A 483 -21.52 7.04 -19.99
N LYS A 484 -21.07 6.15 -19.11
CA LYS A 484 -21.78 4.90 -18.74
C LYS A 484 -22.89 5.13 -17.70
N ARG A 485 -22.89 6.30 -17.07
CA ARG A 485 -23.88 6.81 -16.12
C ARG A 485 -23.94 8.34 -16.26
N ILE A 486 -24.92 8.97 -15.61
CA ILE A 486 -24.95 10.43 -15.52
C ILE A 486 -23.61 10.95 -14.89
N PRO A 487 -22.96 11.98 -15.46
CA PRO A 487 -21.58 12.35 -15.08
C PRO A 487 -21.33 12.80 -13.65
N VAL A 488 -22.31 13.45 -13.01
CA VAL A 488 -22.19 13.99 -11.66
C VAL A 488 -23.43 13.57 -10.87
N VAL A 489 -23.23 12.86 -9.77
CA VAL A 489 -24.34 12.29 -8.94
C VAL A 489 -24.31 12.72 -7.48
N THR A 490 -23.28 13.45 -7.06
CA THR A 490 -23.11 13.86 -5.67
C THR A 490 -23.45 15.32 -5.51
N GLN A 491 -24.18 15.64 -4.44
CA GLN A 491 -24.45 17.01 -4.02
C GLN A 491 -24.10 17.19 -2.55
N ARG A 492 -23.67 18.40 -2.22
CA ARG A 492 -23.29 18.79 -0.86
C ARG A 492 -23.85 20.15 -0.52
N LYS A 493 -24.30 20.33 0.72
CA LYS A 493 -24.90 21.57 1.23
C LYS A 493 -24.48 21.82 2.68
N ALA A 494 -24.14 23.07 3.00
CA ALA A 494 -23.94 23.49 4.39
C ALA A 494 -25.28 23.51 5.15
N LEU A 495 -25.27 22.97 6.37
CA LEU A 495 -26.42 22.95 7.25
C LEU A 495 -26.39 24.15 8.20
N ALA A 496 -27.56 24.75 8.43
CA ALA A 496 -27.77 25.75 9.47
C ALA A 496 -28.30 25.08 10.76
N PRO A 497 -28.13 25.69 11.95
CA PRO A 497 -28.89 25.30 13.13
C PRO A 497 -30.40 25.25 12.85
N GLY A 498 -31.10 24.30 13.48
CA GLY A 498 -32.53 24.08 13.30
C GLY A 498 -32.86 23.07 12.20
N GLU A 499 -34.02 23.24 11.58
CA GLU A 499 -34.54 22.34 10.55
C GLU A 499 -33.96 22.65 9.17
N ASN A 500 -33.38 21.63 8.53
CA ASN A 500 -32.89 21.70 7.17
C ASN A 500 -33.63 20.68 6.31
N ARG A 501 -34.35 21.14 5.30
CA ARG A 501 -34.97 20.27 4.30
C ARG A 501 -34.04 20.08 3.12
N ILE A 502 -33.84 18.84 2.72
CA ILE A 502 -32.96 18.46 1.62
C ILE A 502 -33.61 17.42 0.70
N ARG A 503 -33.23 17.42 -0.57
CA ARG A 503 -33.68 16.47 -1.58
C ARG A 503 -32.65 16.39 -2.71
N SER A 504 -32.28 15.17 -3.10
CA SER A 504 -31.34 14.94 -4.20
C SER A 504 -32.07 14.48 -5.45
N PRO A 505 -31.78 15.02 -6.65
CA PRO A 505 -32.35 14.54 -7.90
C PRO A 505 -31.95 13.11 -8.25
N TYR A 506 -30.79 12.62 -7.80
CA TYR A 506 -30.28 11.27 -8.12
C TYR A 506 -30.45 10.29 -6.97
N GLY A 507 -30.53 10.79 -5.74
CA GLY A 507 -30.44 9.96 -4.54
C GLY A 507 -29.02 9.47 -4.28
N GLY A 508 -28.83 8.79 -3.15
CA GLY A 508 -27.50 8.32 -2.73
C GLY A 508 -27.39 8.09 -1.24
N LEU A 509 -26.29 7.47 -0.79
CA LEU A 509 -25.95 7.38 0.63
C LEU A 509 -25.75 8.79 1.22
N LEU A 510 -26.18 8.95 2.47
CA LEU A 510 -26.19 10.23 3.17
C LEU A 510 -25.03 10.32 4.16
N TYR A 511 -24.27 11.42 4.11
CA TYR A 511 -23.11 11.68 4.96
C TYR A 511 -23.27 13.01 5.70
N LEU A 512 -22.78 13.06 6.93
CA LEU A 512 -22.60 14.30 7.70
C LEU A 512 -21.10 14.59 7.78
N ILE A 513 -20.70 15.82 7.44
CA ILE A 513 -19.29 16.17 7.29
C ILE A 513 -19.01 17.44 8.11
N PRO A 514 -18.40 17.33 9.30
CA PRO A 514 -17.87 18.48 10.00
C PRO A 514 -16.74 19.10 9.17
N THR A 515 -16.82 20.41 8.94
CA THR A 515 -15.91 21.15 8.06
C THR A 515 -14.77 21.82 8.80
N LYS A 516 -14.86 21.89 10.13
CA LYS A 516 -13.84 22.48 11.01
C LYS A 516 -13.69 21.66 12.29
N PRO A 517 -12.46 21.28 12.69
CA PRO A 517 -12.20 20.66 13.97
C PRO A 517 -12.64 21.54 15.15
N GLN A 518 -13.27 20.92 16.16
CA GLN A 518 -13.65 21.54 17.42
C GLN A 518 -13.38 20.55 18.55
N ALA A 519 -12.32 20.80 19.32
CA ALA A 519 -11.85 19.89 20.37
C ALA A 519 -12.95 19.59 21.42
N GLY A 520 -13.14 18.32 21.74
CA GLY A 520 -14.14 17.84 22.70
C GLY A 520 -15.60 18.07 22.32
N VAL A 521 -15.91 18.44 21.07
CA VAL A 521 -17.29 18.73 20.64
C VAL A 521 -17.88 17.56 19.86
N GLN A 522 -18.96 17.00 20.39
CA GLN A 522 -19.81 16.04 19.70
C GLN A 522 -21.25 16.56 19.66
N LYS A 523 -21.96 16.34 18.55
CA LYS A 523 -23.35 16.75 18.37
C LYS A 523 -24.20 15.60 17.83
N ASP A 524 -25.40 15.45 18.39
CA ASP A 524 -26.39 14.51 17.89
C ASP A 524 -27.27 15.18 16.83
N ILE A 525 -27.24 14.64 15.61
CA ILE A 525 -28.00 15.16 14.47
C ILE A 525 -29.16 14.20 14.19
N ALA A 526 -30.39 14.71 14.22
CA ALA A 526 -31.57 13.88 13.94
C ALA A 526 -31.97 14.00 12.47
N ILE A 527 -32.23 12.85 11.83
CA ILE A 527 -32.57 12.75 10.41
C ILE A 527 -33.91 12.04 10.29
N GLN A 528 -34.84 12.61 9.54
CA GLN A 528 -36.15 12.04 9.22
C GLN A 528 -36.28 11.83 7.72
N GLY A 529 -36.92 10.73 7.32
CA GLY A 529 -36.96 10.27 5.94
C GLY A 529 -35.74 9.42 5.57
N GLY A 530 -35.58 9.15 4.29
CA GLY A 530 -34.56 8.20 3.82
C GLY A 530 -34.93 6.75 4.07
N VAL A 531 -34.07 5.85 3.58
CA VAL A 531 -34.21 4.40 3.66
C VAL A 531 -32.95 3.81 4.26
N GLU A 532 -33.07 2.77 5.09
CA GLU A 532 -31.89 2.13 5.66
C GLU A 532 -31.08 1.38 4.61
N ALA A 533 -29.76 1.55 4.67
CA ALA A 533 -28.80 0.83 3.87
C ALA A 533 -28.21 -0.37 4.63
N PRO A 534 -27.74 -1.43 3.94
CA PRO A 534 -26.85 -2.40 4.56
C PRO A 534 -25.58 -1.67 5.04
N TYR A 535 -25.41 -1.58 6.36
CA TYR A 535 -24.31 -0.85 6.97
C TYR A 535 -23.74 -1.67 8.13
N TYR A 536 -22.57 -2.25 7.90
CA TYR A 536 -21.85 -3.04 8.90
C TYR A 536 -20.77 -2.17 9.54
N VAL A 537 -20.67 -2.21 10.87
CA VAL A 537 -19.61 -1.54 11.63
C VAL A 537 -18.87 -2.56 12.49
N LEU A 538 -17.58 -2.74 12.23
CA LEU A 538 -16.73 -3.69 12.95
C LEU A 538 -16.74 -3.40 14.45
N GLY A 539 -17.06 -4.43 15.25
CA GLY A 539 -17.15 -4.33 16.70
C GLY A 539 -18.47 -3.77 17.25
N GLN A 540 -19.37 -3.28 16.39
CA GLN A 540 -20.72 -2.85 16.78
C GLN A 540 -21.82 -3.74 16.21
N THR A 541 -21.71 -4.14 14.94
CA THR A 541 -22.66 -5.05 14.28
C THR A 541 -22.31 -6.50 14.55
N THR A 542 -23.26 -7.29 15.07
CA THR A 542 -23.06 -8.73 15.26
C THR A 542 -23.27 -9.52 13.95
N GLU A 543 -22.67 -10.71 13.86
CA GLU A 543 -22.85 -11.63 12.71
C GLU A 543 -24.33 -12.00 12.51
N GLU A 544 -25.08 -12.19 13.61
CA GLU A 544 -26.49 -12.54 13.57
C GLU A 544 -27.34 -11.39 13.00
N GLU A 545 -27.17 -10.16 13.51
CA GLU A 545 -27.86 -8.97 13.00
C GLU A 545 -27.54 -8.73 11.52
N TRP A 546 -26.27 -8.90 11.14
CA TRP A 546 -25.84 -8.76 9.76
C TRP A 546 -26.55 -9.73 8.83
N ARG A 547 -26.53 -11.03 9.15
CA ARG A 547 -27.10 -12.08 8.29
C ARG A 547 -28.62 -12.08 8.24
N THR A 548 -29.29 -11.71 9.33
CA THR A 548 -30.74 -11.85 9.44
C THR A 548 -31.52 -10.60 9.06
N ASP A 549 -30.93 -9.41 9.19
CA ASP A 549 -31.60 -8.12 8.92
C ASP A 549 -30.73 -7.20 8.05
N ILE A 550 -29.58 -6.76 8.57
CA ILE A 550 -28.88 -5.58 8.04
C ILE A 550 -28.44 -5.77 6.59
N SER A 551 -27.91 -6.95 6.24
CA SER A 551 -27.47 -7.24 4.86
C SER A 551 -28.61 -7.15 3.83
N GLN A 552 -29.87 -7.31 4.26
CA GLN A 552 -31.05 -7.33 3.38
C GLN A 552 -31.76 -5.98 3.25
N ARG A 553 -31.31 -4.95 3.96
CA ARG A 553 -31.93 -3.61 3.93
C ARG A 553 -32.06 -3.06 2.50
N PRO A 554 -33.12 -2.30 2.19
CA PRO A 554 -33.57 -2.13 0.81
C PRO A 554 -32.79 -1.09 -0.02
N ALA A 555 -31.85 -0.33 0.56
CA ALA A 555 -31.06 0.61 -0.23
C ALA A 555 -30.20 -0.11 -1.30
N PRO A 556 -29.97 0.52 -2.46
CA PRO A 556 -29.16 -0.06 -3.55
C PRO A 556 -27.65 -0.08 -3.28
N TRP A 557 -27.18 0.67 -2.28
CA TRP A 557 -25.77 0.75 -1.89
C TRP A 557 -25.57 0.44 -0.41
N ALA A 558 -24.41 -0.10 -0.09
CA ALA A 558 -24.01 -0.55 1.23
C ALA A 558 -22.67 0.04 1.65
N GLU A 559 -22.42 0.05 2.97
CA GLU A 559 -21.13 0.37 3.56
C GLU A 559 -20.65 -0.74 4.51
N LEU A 560 -19.37 -1.14 4.38
CA LEU A 560 -18.69 -2.01 5.31
C LEU A 560 -17.55 -1.22 5.98
N GLN A 561 -17.70 -0.92 7.27
CA GLN A 561 -16.78 -0.08 8.02
C GLN A 561 -15.91 -0.89 8.98
N GLY A 562 -14.60 -0.91 8.71
CA GLY A 562 -13.55 -1.33 9.63
C GLY A 562 -13.09 -0.17 10.54
N ARG A 563 -11.92 -0.32 11.16
CA ARG A 563 -11.30 0.74 11.98
C ARG A 563 -10.57 1.77 11.13
N ARG A 564 -9.96 1.34 10.03
CA ARG A 564 -9.07 2.12 9.16
C ARG A 564 -9.65 2.33 7.76
N VAL A 565 -10.64 1.54 7.37
CA VAL A 565 -11.22 1.51 6.01
C VAL A 565 -12.75 1.47 6.05
N ILE A 566 -13.40 2.17 5.13
CA ILE A 566 -14.82 2.00 4.78
C ILE A 566 -14.91 1.64 3.30
N LEU A 567 -15.54 0.50 3.01
CA LEU A 567 -15.87 0.09 1.65
C LEU A 567 -17.30 0.53 1.34
N THR A 568 -17.51 1.19 0.19
CA THR A 568 -18.83 1.58 -0.32
C THR A 568 -19.06 0.91 -1.67
N LEU A 569 -20.07 0.05 -1.76
CA LEU A 569 -20.31 -0.80 -2.92
C LEU A 569 -21.82 -1.07 -3.12
N PRO A 570 -22.25 -1.51 -4.32
CA PRO A 570 -23.63 -1.92 -4.53
C PRO A 570 -24.05 -3.02 -3.55
N SER A 571 -25.27 -2.91 -3.02
CA SER A 571 -25.76 -3.80 -1.96
C SER A 571 -25.78 -5.28 -2.37
N GLU A 572 -25.87 -5.58 -3.67
CA GLU A 572 -25.86 -6.96 -4.18
C GLU A 572 -24.59 -7.75 -3.83
N TYR A 573 -23.43 -7.10 -3.72
CA TYR A 573 -22.17 -7.75 -3.35
C TYR A 573 -22.07 -8.06 -1.85
N VAL A 574 -22.91 -7.44 -1.00
CA VAL A 574 -22.89 -7.67 0.46
C VAL A 574 -24.08 -8.47 0.98
N ARG A 575 -25.21 -8.51 0.24
CA ARG A 575 -26.44 -9.22 0.66
C ARG A 575 -26.19 -10.69 1.00
N ASN A 576 -25.28 -11.34 0.29
CA ASN A 576 -24.92 -12.75 0.51
C ASN A 576 -23.54 -12.91 1.16
N LEU A 577 -22.90 -11.82 1.60
CA LEU A 577 -21.63 -11.87 2.30
C LEU A 577 -21.86 -12.43 3.71
N GLY A 578 -21.04 -13.41 4.11
CA GLY A 578 -21.11 -14.09 5.40
C GLY A 578 -20.83 -13.16 6.58
N ASP A 579 -19.81 -13.45 7.40
CA ASP A 579 -19.37 -12.47 8.41
C ASP A 579 -18.36 -11.49 7.76
N PRO A 580 -18.63 -10.17 7.73
CA PRO A 580 -17.68 -9.20 7.17
C PRO A 580 -16.42 -8.99 8.03
N LYS A 581 -16.41 -9.43 9.31
CA LYS A 581 -15.30 -9.14 10.23
C LYS A 581 -13.93 -9.60 9.73
N PRO A 582 -13.71 -10.87 9.31
CA PRO A 582 -12.38 -11.32 8.88
C PRO A 582 -11.85 -10.55 7.67
N LEU A 583 -12.76 -10.12 6.78
CA LEU A 583 -12.46 -9.29 5.62
C LEU A 583 -12.01 -7.89 6.04
N LEU A 584 -12.78 -7.22 6.90
CA LEU A 584 -12.45 -5.87 7.36
C LEU A 584 -11.17 -5.82 8.20
N GLU A 585 -10.88 -6.89 8.95
CA GLU A 585 -9.60 -7.01 9.65
C GLU A 585 -8.41 -7.09 8.68
N GLN A 586 -8.56 -7.69 7.49
CA GLN A 586 -7.49 -7.66 6.46
C GLN A 586 -7.39 -6.28 5.79
N TRP A 587 -8.50 -5.59 5.55
CA TRP A 587 -8.48 -4.22 5.05
C TRP A 587 -7.81 -3.25 6.02
N ASP A 588 -8.11 -3.38 7.31
CA ASP A 588 -7.44 -2.60 8.36
C ASP A 588 -5.93 -2.87 8.36
N ARG A 589 -5.50 -4.14 8.20
CA ARG A 589 -4.08 -4.51 8.11
C ARG A 589 -3.34 -3.88 6.93
N ILE A 590 -4.01 -3.70 5.77
CA ILE A 590 -3.39 -3.01 4.62
C ILE A 590 -2.92 -1.61 5.06
N VAL A 591 -3.81 -0.83 5.67
CA VAL A 591 -3.49 0.52 6.15
C VAL A 591 -2.47 0.48 7.28
N GLU A 592 -2.55 -0.49 8.21
CA GLU A 592 -1.57 -0.64 9.29
C GLU A 592 -0.15 -0.96 8.77
N TYR A 593 -0.02 -1.79 7.72
CA TYR A 593 1.27 -2.04 7.07
C TYR A 593 1.77 -0.81 6.32
N THR A 594 0.88 -0.03 5.70
CA THR A 594 1.24 1.24 5.07
C THR A 594 1.70 2.28 6.11
N ASP A 595 1.03 2.36 7.26
CA ASP A 595 1.48 3.16 8.41
C ASP A 595 2.89 2.73 8.86
N GLU A 596 3.12 1.43 9.00
CA GLU A 596 4.40 0.87 9.46
C GLU A 596 5.56 1.33 8.56
N VAL A 597 5.48 1.13 7.23
CA VAL A 597 6.56 1.55 6.30
C VAL A 597 6.71 3.07 6.19
N ALA A 598 5.65 3.83 6.47
CA ALA A 598 5.69 5.29 6.56
C ALA A 598 6.20 5.81 7.92
N GLY A 599 6.63 4.91 8.80
CA GLY A 599 7.16 5.24 10.14
C GLY A 599 6.10 5.84 11.07
N LEU A 600 4.84 5.45 10.91
CA LEU A 600 3.68 5.89 11.68
C LEU A 600 3.17 4.79 12.62
N SER A 601 2.61 5.20 13.75
CA SER A 601 1.79 4.31 14.59
C SER A 601 0.77 5.11 15.42
N PRO A 602 -0.31 4.48 15.90
CA PRO A 602 -1.32 5.17 16.71
C PRO A 602 -0.75 5.77 18.02
N ASP A 603 0.23 5.09 18.61
CA ASP A 603 0.81 5.46 19.91
C ASP A 603 2.06 6.33 19.80
N ALA A 604 2.55 6.58 18.58
CA ALA A 604 3.72 7.41 18.37
C ALA A 604 3.47 8.86 18.83
N PRO A 605 4.52 9.55 19.32
CA PRO A 605 4.44 10.98 19.60
C PRO A 605 4.22 11.75 18.30
N MET A 606 3.60 12.93 18.41
CA MET A 606 3.56 13.88 17.29
C MET A 606 4.99 14.25 16.88
N PRO A 607 5.29 14.37 15.57
CA PRO A 607 4.37 14.33 14.45
C PRO A 607 4.21 12.93 13.82
N HIS A 608 4.55 11.84 14.48
CA HIS A 608 4.57 10.48 13.89
C HIS A 608 3.33 9.64 14.19
N ARG A 609 2.30 10.25 14.76
CA ARG A 609 1.04 9.59 15.04
C ARG A 609 0.30 9.29 13.74
N SER A 610 -0.17 8.06 13.56
CA SER A 610 -0.94 7.71 12.36
C SER A 610 -2.28 8.45 12.30
N VAL A 611 -2.83 8.56 11.09
CA VAL A 611 -4.23 9.00 10.87
C VAL A 611 -5.14 8.16 11.76
N ASN A 612 -6.19 8.69 12.37
CA ASN A 612 -7.16 7.91 13.17
C ASN A 612 -8.58 7.88 12.59
N LEU A 613 -8.75 8.41 11.39
CA LEU A 613 -9.98 8.37 10.61
C LEU A 613 -9.87 7.34 9.48
N PRO A 614 -10.98 6.73 9.03
CA PRO A 614 -10.91 5.69 8.01
C PRO A 614 -10.77 6.27 6.59
N PHE A 615 -9.92 5.63 5.78
CA PHE A 615 -9.90 5.80 4.32
C PHE A 615 -11.18 5.21 3.72
N ARG A 616 -11.64 5.79 2.60
CA ARG A 616 -12.87 5.35 1.92
C ARG A 616 -12.53 4.78 0.56
N TYR A 617 -13.07 3.61 0.25
CA TYR A 617 -13.02 2.99 -1.07
C TYR A 617 -14.43 2.95 -1.65
N VAL A 618 -14.65 3.58 -2.79
CA VAL A 618 -15.97 3.72 -3.41
C VAL A 618 -15.97 3.08 -4.79
N ALA A 619 -16.84 2.09 -4.97
CA ALA A 619 -17.09 1.50 -6.28
C ALA A 619 -17.86 2.47 -7.17
N ASP A 620 -17.60 2.51 -8.47
CA ASP A 620 -18.37 3.28 -9.45
C ASP A 620 -18.55 2.48 -10.75
N ARG A 621 -19.65 2.70 -11.47
CA ARG A 621 -19.83 2.13 -12.82
C ARG A 621 -18.81 2.70 -13.81
N GLN A 622 -18.37 3.94 -13.59
CA GLN A 622 -17.32 4.57 -14.37
C GLN A 622 -16.56 5.58 -13.51
N ILE A 623 -15.23 5.45 -13.52
CA ILE A 623 -14.32 6.39 -12.87
C ILE A 623 -13.70 7.36 -13.87
N SER A 624 -13.15 8.47 -13.38
CA SER A 624 -12.62 9.58 -14.17
C SER A 624 -11.28 9.27 -14.85
N ALA A 625 -10.48 8.37 -14.29
CA ALA A 625 -9.20 7.95 -14.86
C ALA A 625 -8.82 6.54 -14.39
N GLY A 626 -8.00 5.85 -15.18
CA GLY A 626 -7.39 4.58 -14.80
C GLY A 626 -8.38 3.42 -14.59
N PHE A 627 -7.89 2.39 -13.92
CA PHE A 627 -8.70 1.25 -13.45
C PHE A 627 -9.17 1.44 -12.00
N MET A 628 -8.33 2.11 -11.21
CA MET A 628 -8.59 2.69 -9.90
C MET A 628 -7.84 4.04 -9.85
N HIS A 629 -8.20 4.91 -8.91
CA HIS A 629 -7.37 6.06 -8.58
C HIS A 629 -7.54 6.49 -7.11
N ALA A 630 -6.47 7.07 -6.57
CA ALA A 630 -6.42 7.61 -5.23
C ALA A 630 -7.21 8.91 -5.07
N GLY A 631 -7.42 9.31 -3.82
CA GLY A 631 -8.22 10.43 -3.38
C GLY A 631 -9.00 10.08 -2.11
N TYR A 632 -9.77 11.06 -1.61
CA TYR A 632 -10.76 10.79 -0.57
C TYR A 632 -12.16 11.04 -1.13
N PRO A 633 -12.85 9.99 -1.61
CA PRO A 633 -12.51 8.56 -1.55
C PRO A 633 -11.54 8.06 -2.64
N ILE A 634 -10.93 6.90 -2.39
CA ILE A 634 -10.28 6.05 -3.39
C ILE A 634 -11.38 5.44 -4.25
N MET A 635 -11.29 5.61 -5.57
CA MET A 635 -12.34 5.19 -6.50
C MET A 635 -11.92 3.96 -7.29
N PHE A 636 -12.84 3.01 -7.50
CA PHE A 636 -12.59 1.80 -8.30
C PHE A 636 -13.82 1.39 -9.12
N GLN A 637 -13.62 0.69 -10.24
CA GLN A 637 -14.75 0.23 -11.06
C GLN A 637 -15.53 -0.90 -10.37
N ILE A 638 -16.87 -0.90 -10.45
CA ILE A 638 -17.73 -1.97 -9.92
C ILE A 638 -17.29 -3.33 -10.49
N ASP A 639 -17.24 -3.47 -11.81
CA ASP A 639 -16.84 -4.71 -12.46
C ASP A 639 -15.38 -4.62 -12.94
N PRO A 640 -14.50 -5.57 -12.54
CA PRO A 640 -14.71 -6.69 -11.61
C PRO A 640 -14.41 -6.36 -10.12
N SER A 641 -14.01 -5.13 -9.79
CA SER A 641 -13.30 -4.86 -8.53
C SER A 641 -14.17 -4.85 -7.28
N ALA A 642 -15.48 -4.61 -7.37
CA ALA A 642 -16.39 -4.72 -6.22
C ALA A 642 -16.45 -6.16 -5.69
N ALA A 643 -16.46 -7.17 -6.59
CA ALA A 643 -16.36 -8.57 -6.20
C ALA A 643 -15.02 -8.87 -5.52
N HIS A 644 -13.92 -8.30 -6.02
CA HIS A 644 -12.61 -8.46 -5.40
C HIS A 644 -12.51 -7.78 -4.03
N ALA A 645 -13.16 -6.63 -3.82
CA ALA A 645 -13.10 -5.88 -2.58
C ALA A 645 -13.75 -6.62 -1.39
N VAL A 646 -14.68 -7.55 -1.67
CA VAL A 646 -15.35 -8.40 -0.67
C VAL A 646 -14.77 -9.82 -0.59
N ASP A 647 -13.63 -10.08 -1.24
CA ASP A 647 -12.95 -11.38 -1.25
C ASP A 647 -11.58 -11.26 -0.58
N ILE A 648 -11.43 -11.98 0.54
CA ILE A 648 -10.22 -11.98 1.37
C ILE A 648 -8.98 -12.40 0.57
N GLU A 649 -9.08 -13.46 -0.25
CA GLU A 649 -7.94 -13.94 -1.02
C GLU A 649 -7.55 -12.92 -2.10
N ARG A 650 -8.54 -12.28 -2.73
CA ARG A 650 -8.29 -11.25 -3.74
C ARG A 650 -7.61 -10.03 -3.15
N VAL A 651 -8.03 -9.53 -1.99
CA VAL A 651 -7.41 -8.34 -1.37
C VAL A 651 -6.04 -8.63 -0.72
N THR A 652 -5.76 -9.88 -0.34
CA THR A 652 -4.49 -10.24 0.32
C THR A 652 -3.43 -10.84 -0.61
N ARG A 653 -3.80 -11.56 -1.68
CA ARG A 653 -2.84 -12.17 -2.64
C ARG A 653 -2.75 -11.44 -3.97
N ASN A 654 -3.86 -10.90 -4.45
CA ASN A 654 -3.97 -10.24 -5.76
C ASN A 654 -4.45 -8.78 -5.63
N GLY A 655 -4.15 -8.15 -4.48
CA GLY A 655 -4.68 -6.84 -4.09
C GLY A 655 -3.87 -5.64 -4.56
N TRP A 656 -2.92 -5.83 -5.49
CA TRP A 656 -1.95 -4.79 -5.86
C TRP A 656 -2.58 -3.43 -6.16
N GLY A 657 -3.68 -3.38 -6.93
CA GLY A 657 -4.39 -2.14 -7.22
C GLY A 657 -4.84 -1.41 -5.95
N PHE A 658 -5.44 -2.14 -5.00
CA PHE A 658 -5.87 -1.54 -3.72
C PHE A 658 -4.70 -1.04 -2.88
N TRP A 659 -3.60 -1.80 -2.80
CA TRP A 659 -2.40 -1.40 -2.04
C TRP A 659 -1.71 -0.19 -2.68
N HIS A 660 -1.68 -0.16 -4.01
CA HIS A 660 -1.13 0.93 -4.81
C HIS A 660 -1.92 2.23 -4.57
N GLU A 661 -3.25 2.19 -4.66
CA GLU A 661 -4.04 3.39 -4.37
C GLU A 661 -3.93 3.83 -2.90
N THR A 662 -3.81 2.92 -1.92
CA THR A 662 -3.48 3.30 -0.54
C THR A 662 -2.13 4.00 -0.48
N GLY A 663 -1.13 3.50 -1.21
CA GLY A 663 0.21 4.06 -1.22
C GLY A 663 0.23 5.52 -1.72
N HIS A 664 -0.60 5.87 -2.69
CA HIS A 664 -0.71 7.24 -3.19
C HIS A 664 -1.17 8.21 -2.11
N GLU A 665 -2.06 7.79 -1.20
CA GLU A 665 -2.45 8.59 -0.03
C GLU A 665 -1.24 8.92 0.86
N TYR A 666 -0.27 8.00 0.97
CA TYR A 666 0.88 8.10 1.88
C TYR A 666 2.11 8.81 1.28
N GLN A 667 2.20 8.96 -0.04
CA GLN A 667 3.33 9.63 -0.69
C GLN A 667 3.60 11.01 -0.10
N GLN A 668 4.84 11.27 0.32
CA GLN A 668 5.19 12.57 0.88
C GLN A 668 5.61 13.55 -0.22
N GLY A 669 4.88 14.66 -0.34
CA GLY A 669 5.15 15.72 -1.31
C GLY A 669 6.61 16.22 -1.40
N PRO A 670 7.34 16.37 -0.26
CA PRO A 670 8.73 16.83 -0.25
C PRO A 670 9.77 15.94 -0.96
N TRP A 671 9.48 14.66 -1.23
CA TRP A 671 10.37 13.80 -2.02
C TRP A 671 9.64 13.04 -3.12
N SER A 672 8.45 13.53 -3.50
CA SER A 672 7.75 13.15 -4.72
C SER A 672 8.05 14.20 -5.80
N TRP A 673 9.11 13.97 -6.58
CA TRP A 673 9.45 14.80 -7.74
C TRP A 673 8.77 14.27 -9.01
N ASP A 674 8.75 15.09 -10.06
CA ASP A 674 8.15 14.75 -11.34
C ASP A 674 8.57 13.34 -11.77
N VAL A 675 7.66 12.60 -12.40
CA VAL A 675 7.84 11.23 -12.91
C VAL A 675 8.00 10.12 -11.88
N THR A 676 8.07 10.42 -10.57
CA THR A 676 8.16 9.38 -9.52
C THR A 676 6.84 9.00 -8.85
N GLY A 677 5.75 9.71 -9.15
CA GLY A 677 4.43 9.44 -8.57
C GLY A 677 3.99 7.98 -8.70
N GLU A 678 4.10 7.40 -9.88
CA GLU A 678 3.76 5.98 -10.14
C GLU A 678 4.87 4.99 -9.77
N VAL A 679 6.00 5.49 -9.23
CA VAL A 679 7.15 4.67 -8.84
C VAL A 679 7.20 4.51 -7.32
N THR A 680 7.31 5.61 -6.57
CA THR A 680 7.48 5.58 -5.11
C THR A 680 6.24 5.07 -4.38
N VAL A 681 5.05 5.20 -4.98
CA VAL A 681 3.82 4.55 -4.50
C VAL A 681 3.99 3.04 -4.29
N ASN A 682 4.81 2.39 -5.12
CA ASN A 682 5.00 0.95 -5.04
C ASN A 682 5.98 0.52 -3.94
N ILE A 683 6.61 1.46 -3.21
CA ILE A 683 7.32 1.15 -1.95
C ILE A 683 6.32 0.59 -0.94
N TYR A 684 5.15 1.23 -0.81
CA TYR A 684 4.06 0.78 0.06
C TYR A 684 3.47 -0.55 -0.45
N SER A 685 3.21 -0.66 -1.75
CA SER A 685 2.66 -1.88 -2.36
C SER A 685 3.58 -3.09 -2.14
N LEU A 686 4.89 -2.94 -2.36
CA LEU A 686 5.87 -4.00 -2.11
C LEU A 686 5.94 -4.38 -0.63
N TYR A 687 5.81 -3.40 0.28
CA TYR A 687 5.80 -3.66 1.71
C TYR A 687 4.57 -4.47 2.13
N VAL A 688 3.38 -4.04 1.71
CA VAL A 688 2.12 -4.76 1.95
C VAL A 688 2.16 -6.16 1.33
N GLN A 689 2.68 -6.28 0.11
CA GLN A 689 2.89 -7.55 -0.58
C GLN A 689 3.76 -8.50 0.26
N GLN A 690 4.89 -8.01 0.77
CA GLN A 690 5.79 -8.79 1.63
C GLN A 690 5.12 -9.18 2.96
N LYS A 691 4.36 -8.28 3.59
CA LYS A 691 3.67 -8.55 4.88
C LYS A 691 2.57 -9.60 4.76
N PHE A 692 1.94 -9.73 3.60
CA PHE A 692 1.03 -10.84 3.32
C PHE A 692 1.73 -12.13 2.85
N GLY A 693 3.07 -12.13 2.76
CA GLY A 693 3.86 -13.30 2.36
C GLY A 693 3.80 -13.63 0.86
N ASN A 694 3.46 -12.64 0.03
CA ASN A 694 3.39 -12.84 -1.42
C ASN A 694 4.77 -12.70 -2.08
N PRO A 695 5.04 -13.41 -3.20
CA PRO A 695 6.23 -13.19 -4.01
C PRO A 695 6.32 -11.75 -4.52
N SER A 696 7.54 -11.19 -4.57
CA SER A 696 7.76 -9.82 -5.05
C SER A 696 7.39 -9.69 -6.52
N ASN A 697 6.64 -8.64 -6.86
CA ASN A 697 6.34 -8.32 -8.26
C ASN A 697 7.60 -7.98 -9.07
N LEU A 698 8.68 -7.54 -8.42
CA LEU A 698 9.96 -7.26 -9.09
C LEU A 698 10.65 -8.52 -9.63
N LEU A 699 10.25 -9.70 -9.16
CA LEU A 699 10.71 -11.01 -9.67
C LEU A 699 9.83 -11.53 -10.82
N THR A 700 8.82 -10.77 -11.25
CA THR A 700 7.98 -11.17 -12.39
C THR A 700 8.77 -11.12 -13.69
N ARG A 701 8.90 -12.27 -14.35
CA ARG A 701 9.64 -12.41 -15.60
C ARG A 701 8.82 -12.03 -16.82
N ASN A 702 9.44 -11.35 -17.77
CA ASN A 702 8.89 -11.07 -19.10
C ASN A 702 8.95 -12.33 -20.01
N SER A 703 8.55 -12.19 -21.27
CA SER A 703 8.61 -13.28 -22.26
C SER A 703 10.03 -13.79 -22.57
N GLU A 704 11.05 -13.00 -22.26
CA GLU A 704 12.47 -13.33 -22.45
C GLU A 704 13.09 -13.96 -21.19
N GLY A 705 12.29 -14.17 -20.14
CA GLY A 705 12.74 -14.75 -18.88
C GLY A 705 13.46 -13.77 -17.94
N GLN A 706 13.49 -12.48 -18.28
CA GLN A 706 14.12 -11.43 -17.47
C GLN A 706 13.14 -10.85 -16.47
N ASP A 707 13.55 -10.73 -15.21
CA ASP A 707 12.79 -9.98 -14.21
C ASP A 707 13.11 -8.48 -14.25
N PHE A 708 12.56 -7.70 -13.32
CA PHE A 708 12.74 -6.25 -13.32
C PHE A 708 14.17 -5.82 -12.94
N TYR A 709 14.91 -6.63 -12.18
CA TYR A 709 16.32 -6.35 -11.88
C TYR A 709 17.20 -6.55 -13.11
N ASP A 710 16.97 -7.64 -13.85
CA ASP A 710 17.68 -7.91 -15.10
C ASP A 710 17.45 -6.79 -16.12
N ARG A 711 16.19 -6.41 -16.29
CA ARG A 711 15.80 -5.31 -17.18
C ARG A 711 16.34 -3.95 -16.74
N ALA A 712 16.43 -3.71 -15.44
CA ALA A 712 17.00 -2.47 -14.91
C ALA A 712 18.48 -2.36 -15.22
N ARG A 713 19.23 -3.45 -15.01
CA ARG A 713 20.65 -3.52 -15.38
C ARG A 713 20.84 -3.27 -16.89
N ASP A 714 20.11 -4.00 -17.74
CA ASP A 714 20.20 -3.82 -19.20
C ASP A 714 19.91 -2.38 -19.61
N TYR A 715 18.90 -1.77 -18.98
CA TYR A 715 18.52 -0.39 -19.24
C TYR A 715 19.59 0.62 -18.81
N LEU A 716 20.25 0.41 -17.66
CA LEU A 716 21.36 1.24 -17.20
C LEU A 716 22.59 1.10 -18.10
N GLU A 717 22.90 -0.11 -18.58
CA GLU A 717 24.03 -0.37 -19.48
C GLU A 717 23.85 0.27 -20.87
N GLN A 718 22.60 0.36 -21.36
CA GLN A 718 22.28 0.94 -22.66
C GLN A 718 22.01 2.45 -22.63
N SER A 719 21.81 3.02 -21.44
CA SER A 719 21.47 4.43 -21.27
C SER A 719 22.68 5.35 -21.31
N ASP A 720 22.52 6.54 -21.91
CA ASP A 720 23.52 7.60 -21.85
C ASP A 720 23.59 8.17 -20.41
N PRO A 721 24.75 8.12 -19.73
CA PRO A 721 24.96 8.73 -18.42
C PRO A 721 24.67 10.24 -18.38
N GLY A 722 24.74 10.92 -19.53
CA GLY A 722 24.36 12.32 -19.71
C GLY A 722 22.85 12.57 -19.52
N THR A 723 22.00 11.55 -19.67
CA THR A 723 20.54 11.66 -19.63
C THR A 723 19.93 11.24 -18.28
N THR A 724 18.73 11.73 -17.96
CA THR A 724 17.94 11.15 -16.85
C THR A 724 17.36 9.81 -17.31
N VAL A 725 17.37 8.83 -16.41
CA VAL A 725 16.69 7.55 -16.63
C VAL A 725 15.23 7.57 -16.23
N TYR A 726 14.81 8.55 -15.42
CA TYR A 726 13.45 8.67 -14.91
C TYR A 726 12.53 9.33 -15.94
N GLY A 727 11.37 8.72 -16.16
CA GLY A 727 10.27 9.34 -16.92
C GLY A 727 10.43 9.34 -18.43
N LYS A 728 11.34 8.49 -18.97
CA LYS A 728 11.37 8.27 -20.43
C LYS A 728 10.07 7.60 -20.87
N SER A 729 9.41 8.21 -21.84
CA SER A 729 8.18 7.65 -22.44
C SER A 729 8.42 6.23 -22.94
N GLY A 730 7.53 5.30 -22.57
CA GLY A 730 7.60 3.90 -22.99
C GLY A 730 8.48 3.00 -22.12
N GLN A 731 9.18 3.55 -21.12
CA GLN A 731 9.88 2.74 -20.12
C GLN A 731 8.89 2.23 -19.06
N ASP A 732 9.04 0.97 -18.67
CA ASP A 732 8.25 0.38 -17.60
C ASP A 732 8.67 0.93 -16.23
N LEU A 733 7.69 1.43 -15.47
CA LEU A 733 7.90 2.11 -14.20
C LEU A 733 8.51 1.20 -13.12
N PHE A 734 8.28 -0.11 -13.19
CA PHE A 734 8.86 -1.07 -12.24
C PHE A 734 10.39 -1.20 -12.40
N VAL A 735 10.96 -0.84 -13.55
CA VAL A 735 12.43 -0.71 -13.71
C VAL A 735 12.96 0.40 -12.80
N ASN A 736 12.25 1.52 -12.71
CA ASN A 736 12.64 2.64 -11.85
C ASN A 736 12.40 2.33 -10.35
N LEU A 737 11.45 1.44 -10.05
CA LEU A 737 11.19 0.97 -8.68
C LEU A 737 12.37 0.19 -8.10
N VAL A 738 13.20 -0.45 -8.93
CA VAL A 738 14.39 -1.20 -8.49
C VAL A 738 15.35 -0.32 -7.68
N LEU A 739 15.58 0.94 -8.07
CA LEU A 739 16.37 1.88 -7.26
C LEU A 739 15.85 1.94 -5.82
N PHE A 740 14.55 2.17 -5.67
CA PHE A 740 13.93 2.33 -4.36
C PHE A 740 13.94 1.02 -3.59
N ARG A 741 13.72 -0.12 -4.25
CA ARG A 741 13.83 -1.41 -3.61
C ARG A 741 15.26 -1.68 -3.12
N GLN A 742 16.28 -1.34 -3.90
CA GLN A 742 17.69 -1.53 -3.53
C GLN A 742 18.10 -0.77 -2.27
N LEU A 743 17.55 0.42 -2.02
CA LEU A 743 17.76 1.12 -0.74
C LEU A 743 17.24 0.29 0.45
N SER A 744 16.02 -0.25 0.35
CA SER A 744 15.50 -1.14 1.42
C SER A 744 16.19 -2.50 1.48
N LEU A 745 16.77 -2.99 0.37
CA LEU A 745 17.60 -4.18 0.39
C LEU A 745 18.95 -3.92 1.04
N ALA A 746 19.51 -2.71 0.96
CA ALA A 746 20.77 -2.36 1.61
C ALA A 746 20.58 -2.11 3.11
N TYR A 747 19.54 -1.36 3.48
CA TYR A 747 19.39 -0.78 4.81
C TYR A 747 18.17 -1.29 5.60
N GLY A 748 17.39 -2.21 5.02
CA GLY A 748 16.13 -2.70 5.60
C GLY A 748 14.95 -1.76 5.32
N TRP A 749 13.74 -2.20 5.64
CA TRP A 749 12.53 -1.38 5.49
C TRP A 749 12.48 -0.19 6.46
N ASP A 750 13.19 -0.28 7.59
CA ASP A 750 13.32 0.83 8.56
C ASP A 750 13.96 2.07 7.93
N PHE A 751 14.76 1.90 6.86
CA PHE A 751 15.26 3.02 6.06
C PHE A 751 14.12 3.94 5.60
N TYR A 752 13.04 3.38 5.08
CA TYR A 752 11.90 4.18 4.64
C TYR A 752 11.16 4.78 5.83
N GLN A 753 11.03 4.07 6.94
CA GLN A 753 10.39 4.61 8.15
C GLN A 753 11.13 5.86 8.65
N GLU A 754 12.45 5.77 8.75
CA GLU A 754 13.30 6.87 9.22
C GLU A 754 13.39 7.99 8.20
N LEU A 755 13.41 7.69 6.89
CA LEU A 755 13.35 8.70 5.84
C LEU A 755 12.04 9.51 5.93
N HIS A 756 10.91 8.83 6.09
CA HIS A 756 9.61 9.49 6.26
C HIS A 756 9.57 10.38 7.50
N ARG A 757 10.10 9.91 8.63
CA ARG A 757 10.19 10.68 9.87
C ARG A 757 11.07 11.91 9.68
N ALA A 758 12.25 11.75 9.11
CA ALA A 758 13.18 12.83 8.86
C ALA A 758 12.56 13.93 7.98
N TYR A 759 11.83 13.55 6.92
CA TYR A 759 11.09 14.51 6.09
C TYR A 759 9.91 15.15 6.80
N ARG A 760 9.25 14.45 7.73
CA ARG A 760 8.13 15.00 8.52
C ARG A 760 8.61 16.04 9.54
N GLU A 761 9.80 15.84 10.08
CA GLU A 761 10.45 16.70 11.08
C GLU A 761 11.13 17.94 10.48
N LEU A 762 11.42 17.95 9.18
CA LEU A 762 12.05 19.10 8.53
C LEU A 762 11.24 20.38 8.80
N PRO A 763 11.85 21.48 9.26
CA PRO A 763 11.17 22.77 9.34
C PRO A 763 10.54 23.17 8.00
N ALA A 764 9.38 23.85 8.04
CA ALA A 764 8.65 24.22 6.81
C ALA A 764 9.49 25.07 5.83
N ASN A 765 10.40 25.91 6.33
CA ASN A 765 11.31 26.72 5.53
C ASN A 765 12.50 25.95 4.95
N GLN A 766 12.65 24.65 5.27
CA GLN A 766 13.65 23.75 4.69
C GLN A 766 13.03 22.75 3.71
N LEU A 767 11.71 22.83 3.48
CA LEU A 767 11.06 22.03 2.46
C LEU A 767 11.53 22.48 1.06
N PRO A 768 11.71 21.53 0.13
CA PRO A 768 12.18 21.85 -1.21
C PRO A 768 11.10 22.64 -1.97
N ALA A 769 11.52 23.76 -2.57
CA ALA A 769 10.62 24.70 -3.23
C ALA A 769 10.26 24.29 -4.67
N ASP A 770 11.10 23.48 -5.32
CA ASP A 770 10.96 23.07 -6.70
C ASP A 770 11.41 21.61 -6.93
N ASN A 771 11.26 21.15 -8.16
CA ASN A 771 11.55 19.77 -8.53
C ASN A 771 13.04 19.37 -8.35
N GLN A 772 13.96 20.28 -8.68
CA GLN A 772 15.40 20.00 -8.53
C GLN A 772 15.81 19.95 -7.06
N ALA A 773 15.26 20.87 -6.25
CA ALA A 773 15.48 20.89 -4.80
C ALA A 773 14.98 19.60 -4.13
N LYS A 774 13.87 19.00 -4.61
CA LYS A 774 13.39 17.69 -4.12
C LYS A 774 14.41 16.58 -4.37
N ILE A 775 14.96 16.51 -5.59
CA ILE A 775 15.97 15.52 -5.98
C ILE A 775 17.24 15.70 -5.14
N ASP A 776 17.75 16.93 -5.05
CA ASP A 776 18.97 17.26 -4.30
C ASP A 776 18.82 16.87 -2.82
N LEU A 777 17.70 17.26 -2.21
CA LEU A 777 17.41 16.95 -0.82
C LEU A 777 17.24 15.45 -0.60
N PHE A 778 16.63 14.71 -1.54
CA PHE A 778 16.45 13.27 -1.44
C PHE A 778 17.79 12.53 -1.36
N VAL A 779 18.77 12.88 -2.21
CA VAL A 779 20.10 12.26 -2.17
C VAL A 779 20.76 12.49 -0.80
N VAL A 780 20.72 13.73 -0.30
CA VAL A 780 21.30 14.09 1.01
C VAL A 780 20.60 13.38 2.15
N MET A 781 19.27 13.37 2.16
CA MET A 781 18.46 12.74 3.21
C MET A 781 18.60 11.22 3.18
N ALA A 782 18.66 10.60 2.00
CA ALA A 782 18.92 9.17 1.85
C ALA A 782 20.30 8.81 2.39
N SER A 783 21.36 9.57 2.07
CA SER A 783 22.70 9.34 2.63
C SER A 783 22.74 9.50 4.14
N LYS A 784 22.11 10.56 4.66
CA LYS A 784 22.02 10.79 6.11
C LYS A 784 21.26 9.67 6.82
N THR A 785 20.19 9.16 6.22
CA THR A 785 19.34 8.09 6.77
C THR A 785 20.06 6.75 6.74
N ALA A 786 20.79 6.46 5.64
CA ALA A 786 21.62 5.26 5.51
C ALA A 786 22.85 5.28 6.44
N GLY A 787 23.31 6.47 6.84
CA GLY A 787 24.59 6.65 7.52
C GLY A 787 25.80 6.43 6.59
N GLU A 788 25.60 6.46 5.27
CA GLU A 788 26.60 6.20 4.24
C GLU A 788 26.51 7.23 3.10
N ASP A 789 27.63 7.51 2.43
CA ASP A 789 27.67 8.34 1.23
C ASP A 789 27.12 7.55 0.02
N LEU A 790 25.89 7.89 -0.39
CA LEU A 790 25.17 7.22 -1.49
C LEU A 790 25.38 7.91 -2.85
N THR A 791 26.27 8.89 -2.96
CA THR A 791 26.45 9.63 -4.23
C THR A 791 26.83 8.71 -5.38
N GLU A 792 27.64 7.68 -5.12
CA GLU A 792 28.02 6.67 -6.12
C GLU A 792 26.81 5.83 -6.58
N PHE A 793 25.93 5.45 -5.67
CA PHE A 793 24.69 4.74 -6.00
C PHE A 793 23.77 5.59 -6.90
N PHE A 794 23.58 6.86 -6.55
CA PHE A 794 22.74 7.77 -7.34
C PHE A 794 23.38 8.15 -8.69
N ASP A 795 24.71 8.23 -8.76
CA ASP A 795 25.46 8.40 -10.01
C ASP A 795 25.26 7.19 -10.93
N LYS A 796 25.27 5.96 -10.40
CA LYS A 796 25.01 4.72 -11.18
C LYS A 796 23.59 4.65 -11.72
N TRP A 797 22.63 5.17 -10.97
CA TRP A 797 21.24 5.28 -11.37
C TRP A 797 20.92 6.57 -12.15
N PHE A 798 21.93 7.32 -12.59
CA PHE A 798 21.78 8.58 -13.35
C PHE A 798 20.74 9.56 -12.77
N VAL A 799 20.61 9.61 -11.44
CA VAL A 799 19.76 10.59 -10.75
C VAL A 799 20.38 11.98 -10.93
N LYS A 800 19.63 12.92 -11.50
CA LYS A 800 20.13 14.25 -11.84
C LYS A 800 20.02 15.22 -10.67
N TYR A 801 20.82 14.99 -9.62
CA TYR A 801 21.01 15.97 -8.54
C TYR A 801 22.12 16.97 -8.88
N THR A 802 22.18 18.12 -8.21
CA THR A 802 23.20 19.17 -8.39
C THR A 802 24.54 18.73 -7.76
N PRO A 803 25.55 18.27 -8.54
CA PRO A 803 26.66 17.52 -7.96
C PRO A 803 27.54 18.36 -7.03
N GLY A 804 27.84 19.60 -7.40
CA GLY A 804 28.68 20.49 -6.58
C GLY A 804 28.08 20.77 -5.20
N THR A 805 26.78 21.06 -5.16
CA THR A 805 26.05 21.37 -3.92
C THR A 805 25.90 20.13 -3.05
N VAL A 806 25.39 19.04 -3.63
CA VAL A 806 25.03 17.83 -2.88
C VAL A 806 26.27 17.07 -2.40
N LYS A 807 27.30 16.89 -3.26
CA LYS A 807 28.54 16.21 -2.85
C LYS A 807 29.26 16.98 -1.75
N ALA A 808 29.21 18.33 -1.76
CA ALA A 808 29.77 19.13 -0.67
C ALA A 808 29.00 18.95 0.66
N GLN A 809 27.66 18.89 0.60
CA GLN A 809 26.84 18.64 1.78
C GLN A 809 27.09 17.25 2.38
N ILE A 810 27.17 16.21 1.55
CA ILE A 810 27.43 14.83 2.01
C ILE A 810 28.86 14.68 2.53
N ALA A 811 29.86 15.28 1.87
CA ALA A 811 31.23 15.28 2.36
C ALA A 811 31.36 15.92 3.76
N ALA A 812 30.58 16.96 4.05
CA ALA A 812 30.56 17.58 5.37
C ALA A 812 30.01 16.67 6.49
N LEU A 813 29.27 15.61 6.15
CA LEU A 813 28.75 14.63 7.10
C LEU A 813 29.77 13.56 7.51
N ASN A 814 30.90 13.44 6.79
CA ASN A 814 31.95 12.42 7.03
C ASN A 814 31.42 10.98 7.10
N LEU A 815 30.48 10.64 6.21
CA LEU A 815 29.89 9.30 6.15
C LEU A 815 30.85 8.31 5.47
N PRO A 816 30.91 7.04 5.92
CA PRO A 816 31.58 5.98 5.20
C PRO A 816 30.88 5.70 3.85
N LYS A 817 31.61 5.09 2.93
CA LYS A 817 31.00 4.54 1.71
C LYS A 817 30.32 3.19 2.02
N PRO A 818 29.30 2.79 1.23
CA PRO A 818 28.74 1.45 1.30
C PRO A 818 29.82 0.37 1.17
N SER A 819 29.71 -0.67 1.99
CA SER A 819 30.68 -1.78 2.00
C SER A 819 30.57 -2.70 0.77
N GLN A 820 29.52 -2.54 -0.04
CA GLN A 820 29.24 -3.32 -1.24
C GLN A 820 28.54 -2.45 -2.31
N PRO A 821 28.58 -2.85 -3.60
CA PRO A 821 27.84 -2.19 -4.69
C PRO A 821 26.31 -2.31 -4.52
N ILE A 822 25.69 -1.40 -3.77
CA ILE A 822 24.26 -1.55 -3.44
C ILE A 822 23.33 -1.45 -4.67
N TRP A 823 23.80 -0.88 -5.79
CA TRP A 823 23.08 -0.85 -7.07
C TRP A 823 23.02 -2.20 -7.79
N GLU A 824 23.70 -3.23 -7.27
CA GLU A 824 23.64 -4.61 -7.78
C GLU A 824 22.74 -5.52 -6.93
N LEU A 825 22.22 -5.01 -5.81
CA LEU A 825 21.34 -5.80 -4.94
C LEU A 825 20.04 -6.17 -5.67
N ARG A 826 19.59 -7.39 -5.42
CA ARG A 826 18.30 -7.91 -5.91
C ARG A 826 17.63 -8.81 -4.90
N GLU A 827 16.33 -9.03 -5.11
CA GLU A 827 15.59 -10.06 -4.38
C GLU A 827 15.93 -11.46 -4.91
N SER A 828 15.82 -12.48 -4.06
CA SER A 828 16.00 -13.89 -4.44
C SER A 828 14.66 -14.62 -4.39
N GLU A 829 14.40 -15.49 -5.37
CA GLU A 829 13.20 -16.35 -5.38
C GLU A 829 13.37 -17.48 -4.37
N GLY A 830 12.68 -17.37 -3.23
CA GLY A 830 12.86 -18.30 -2.13
C GLY A 830 14.23 -18.12 -1.46
N ILE A 831 14.31 -18.49 -0.20
CA ILE A 831 15.58 -18.51 0.54
C ILE A 831 15.72 -19.91 1.08
N GLU A 832 16.67 -20.68 0.54
CA GLU A 832 16.97 -22.02 1.05
C GLU A 832 17.42 -21.91 2.51
N ALA A 833 16.91 -22.81 3.35
CA ALA A 833 17.35 -22.87 4.73
C ALA A 833 18.82 -23.31 4.80
N PRO A 834 19.60 -22.79 5.77
CA PRO A 834 20.98 -23.19 5.92
C PRO A 834 21.04 -24.61 6.49
N VAL A 835 22.23 -25.20 6.49
CA VAL A 835 22.53 -26.46 7.16
C VAL A 835 23.38 -26.17 8.40
N ILE A 836 23.05 -26.82 9.52
CA ILE A 836 23.87 -26.78 10.73
C ILE A 836 24.74 -28.04 10.74
N GLU A 837 26.05 -27.86 10.66
CA GLU A 837 27.06 -28.90 10.78
C GLU A 837 27.60 -28.91 12.23
N LEU A 838 27.57 -30.06 12.89
CA LEU A 838 28.11 -30.26 14.24
C LEU A 838 29.41 -31.07 14.19
N ALA A 839 30.41 -30.68 14.98
CA ALA A 839 31.67 -31.41 15.11
C ALA A 839 32.09 -31.54 16.59
N PRO A 840 32.15 -32.74 17.17
CA PRO A 840 31.87 -34.04 16.54
C PRO A 840 30.36 -34.25 16.26
N ASP A 841 30.06 -34.93 15.16
CA ASP A 841 28.69 -35.33 14.79
C ASP A 841 28.33 -36.64 15.51
N GLN A 842 27.88 -36.50 16.75
CA GLN A 842 27.52 -37.60 17.65
C GLN A 842 26.20 -37.28 18.36
N GLU A 843 25.39 -38.30 18.65
CA GLU A 843 24.15 -38.14 19.40
C GLU A 843 24.41 -37.66 20.84
N TRP A 844 25.48 -38.14 21.47
CA TRP A 844 25.98 -37.68 22.76
C TRP A 844 27.50 -37.63 22.73
N THR A 845 28.09 -36.61 23.36
CA THR A 845 29.55 -36.49 23.47
C THR A 845 29.97 -35.85 24.80
N LYS A 846 31.20 -36.11 25.22
CA LYS A 846 31.83 -35.45 26.38
C LYS A 846 32.64 -34.21 26.01
N GLU A 847 32.95 -34.07 24.72
CA GLU A 847 33.75 -32.97 24.18
C GLU A 847 32.87 -31.75 23.90
N LYS A 848 33.48 -30.56 23.77
CA LYS A 848 32.76 -29.40 23.25
C LYS A 848 32.42 -29.62 21.78
N VAL A 849 31.28 -29.10 21.33
CA VAL A 849 30.81 -29.23 19.95
C VAL A 849 30.98 -27.91 19.21
N GLU A 850 31.73 -27.92 18.10
CA GLU A 850 31.79 -26.81 17.16
C GLU A 850 30.55 -26.84 16.26
N VAL A 851 29.93 -25.68 16.09
CA VAL A 851 28.75 -25.43 15.27
C VAL A 851 29.17 -24.57 14.10
N LYS A 852 28.88 -25.08 12.90
CA LYS A 852 29.14 -24.38 11.64
C LYS A 852 27.84 -24.29 10.84
N VAL A 853 27.56 -23.11 10.30
CA VAL A 853 26.36 -22.86 9.48
C VAL A 853 26.79 -22.72 8.02
N THR A 854 26.30 -23.62 7.16
CA THR A 854 26.57 -23.66 5.72
C THR A 854 25.28 -23.49 4.91
N ASN A 855 25.38 -23.27 3.60
CA ASN A 855 24.22 -23.13 2.72
C ASN A 855 24.32 -24.14 1.57
N PRO A 856 23.19 -24.78 1.16
CA PRO A 856 23.19 -25.68 0.01
C PRO A 856 23.64 -24.98 -1.27
N THR A 857 23.11 -23.78 -1.51
CA THR A 857 23.59 -22.86 -2.54
C THR A 857 24.49 -21.79 -1.91
N PRO A 858 25.73 -21.59 -2.41
CA PRO A 858 26.61 -20.54 -1.91
C PRO A 858 25.92 -19.17 -1.99
N ILE A 859 25.94 -18.42 -0.89
CA ILE A 859 25.45 -17.04 -0.87
C ILE A 859 26.45 -16.17 -1.65
N GLU A 860 26.02 -15.66 -2.80
CA GLU A 860 26.83 -14.77 -3.63
C GLU A 860 27.05 -13.40 -2.97
N GLU A 861 28.21 -12.80 -3.22
CA GLU A 861 28.54 -11.44 -2.83
C GLU A 861 27.59 -10.46 -3.56
N GLY A 862 26.86 -9.64 -2.81
CA GLY A 862 25.81 -8.75 -3.35
C GLY A 862 24.39 -9.33 -3.39
N SER A 863 24.16 -10.58 -2.96
CA SER A 863 22.79 -11.15 -2.87
C SER A 863 21.91 -10.52 -1.77
N GLY A 864 22.51 -9.80 -0.83
CA GLY A 864 21.82 -9.28 0.36
C GLY A 864 21.35 -10.37 1.35
N LEU A 865 21.79 -11.62 1.22
CA LEU A 865 21.50 -12.71 2.15
C LEU A 865 22.57 -12.81 3.27
N ARG A 866 22.16 -13.14 4.49
CA ARG A 866 23.02 -13.30 5.68
C ARG A 866 22.56 -14.52 6.49
N ASN A 867 23.50 -15.37 6.89
CA ASN A 867 23.20 -16.44 7.86
C ASN A 867 23.01 -15.83 9.25
N GLN A 868 22.01 -16.32 9.99
CA GLN A 868 21.79 -16.00 11.39
C GLN A 868 21.64 -17.27 12.21
N TYR A 869 22.00 -17.20 13.49
CA TYR A 869 21.76 -18.26 14.47
C TYR A 869 21.21 -17.71 15.78
N LYS A 870 20.52 -18.54 16.56
CA LYS A 870 20.18 -18.27 17.96
C LYS A 870 20.34 -19.55 18.79
N ILE A 871 20.57 -19.38 20.08
CA ILE A 871 20.70 -20.49 21.04
C ILE A 871 19.45 -20.49 21.92
N GLY A 872 18.72 -21.61 21.92
CA GLY A 872 17.41 -21.73 22.57
C GLY A 872 16.28 -21.05 21.80
N GLU A 873 15.05 -21.52 22.02
CA GLU A 873 13.87 -21.05 21.27
C GLU A 873 13.60 -19.56 21.46
N ALA A 874 13.79 -19.06 22.70
CA ALA A 874 13.65 -17.66 23.09
C ALA A 874 14.94 -16.82 22.91
N GLY A 875 15.97 -17.37 22.25
CA GLY A 875 17.24 -16.68 22.02
C GLY A 875 17.15 -15.53 21.02
N THR A 876 18.10 -14.60 21.08
CA THR A 876 18.22 -13.50 20.12
C THR A 876 18.97 -13.94 18.86
N TRP A 877 18.42 -13.60 17.69
CA TRP A 877 19.08 -13.85 16.40
C TRP A 877 20.36 -13.03 16.26
N THR A 878 21.47 -13.71 15.97
CA THR A 878 22.81 -13.16 15.78
C THR A 878 23.31 -13.50 14.40
N GLU A 879 23.99 -12.58 13.71
CA GLU A 879 24.62 -12.88 12.42
C GLU A 879 25.76 -13.88 12.57
N TYR A 880 25.77 -14.91 11.72
CA TYR A 880 26.83 -15.90 11.65
C TYR A 880 27.98 -15.37 10.79
N ARG A 881 29.17 -15.25 11.39
CA ARG A 881 30.40 -14.75 10.73
C ARG A 881 31.48 -15.82 10.63
N GLU A 882 31.59 -16.66 11.65
CA GLU A 882 32.56 -17.74 11.76
C GLU A 882 32.00 -18.86 12.67
N PRO A 883 32.55 -20.09 12.62
CA PRO A 883 32.14 -21.18 13.51
C PRO A 883 32.27 -20.82 14.99
N PHE A 884 31.40 -21.36 15.84
CA PHE A 884 31.42 -21.14 17.29
C PHE A 884 31.21 -22.46 18.05
N THR A 885 31.46 -22.50 19.37
CA THR A 885 31.39 -23.75 20.15
C THR A 885 30.32 -23.72 21.24
N ILE A 886 29.63 -24.84 21.42
CA ILE A 886 28.78 -25.14 22.58
C ILE A 886 29.58 -26.02 23.55
N ASP A 887 29.62 -25.60 24.81
CA ASP A 887 30.40 -26.27 25.88
C ASP A 887 29.56 -26.57 27.13
N ALA A 888 28.30 -26.13 27.17
CA ALA A 888 27.40 -26.38 28.28
C ALA A 888 26.94 -27.86 28.27
N GLU A 889 26.97 -28.49 29.44
CA GLU A 889 26.44 -29.85 29.65
C GLU A 889 24.91 -29.85 29.59
N GLY A 890 24.34 -30.94 29.05
CA GLY A 890 22.92 -31.10 28.76
C GLY A 890 22.60 -30.90 27.28
N GLU A 891 21.32 -30.68 26.99
CA GLU A 891 20.81 -30.46 25.63
C GLU A 891 20.70 -28.95 25.34
N THR A 892 21.37 -28.51 24.27
CA THR A 892 21.32 -27.13 23.77
C THR A 892 20.81 -27.13 22.33
N ASN A 893 19.63 -26.55 22.10
CA ASN A 893 19.10 -26.37 20.75
C ASN A 893 19.68 -25.12 20.10
N VAL A 894 20.29 -25.30 18.93
CA VAL A 894 20.77 -24.22 18.08
C VAL A 894 19.85 -24.12 16.87
N TYR A 895 19.37 -22.90 16.60
CA TYR A 895 18.56 -22.60 15.44
C TYR A 895 19.38 -21.77 14.45
N ALA A 896 19.21 -22.01 13.17
CA ALA A 896 19.81 -21.21 12.10
C ALA A 896 18.78 -20.89 11.02
N ARG A 897 18.96 -19.74 10.35
CA ARG A 897 18.18 -19.34 9.18
C ARG A 897 19.03 -18.45 8.29
N VAL A 898 18.65 -18.34 7.02
CA VAL A 898 19.13 -17.27 6.15
C VAL A 898 18.15 -16.11 6.24
N ARG A 899 18.65 -14.89 6.43
CA ARG A 899 17.88 -13.66 6.41
C ARG A 899 18.36 -12.80 5.25
N GLN A 900 17.44 -12.40 4.38
CA GLN A 900 17.68 -11.30 3.47
C GLN A 900 17.65 -9.99 4.24
N LEU A 901 18.47 -9.01 3.85
CA LEU A 901 18.50 -7.68 4.46
C LEU A 901 17.12 -7.00 4.48
N SER A 902 16.23 -7.31 3.52
CA SER A 902 14.81 -6.93 3.47
C SER A 902 13.95 -7.45 4.64
N GLY A 903 14.47 -8.37 5.45
CA GLY A 903 13.76 -9.02 6.54
C GLY A 903 13.06 -10.33 6.19
N VAL A 904 13.02 -10.73 4.91
CA VAL A 904 12.55 -12.07 4.51
C VAL A 904 13.54 -13.12 5.01
N THR A 905 13.04 -14.23 5.54
CA THR A 905 13.88 -15.32 6.06
C THR A 905 13.56 -16.64 5.37
N SER A 906 14.53 -17.55 5.34
CA SER A 906 14.28 -18.97 5.09
C SER A 906 13.46 -19.58 6.23
N ASP A 907 13.03 -20.83 6.04
CA ASP A 907 12.62 -21.67 7.15
C ASP A 907 13.76 -21.77 8.19
N GLU A 908 13.36 -21.92 9.46
CA GLU A 908 14.30 -22.15 10.56
C GLU A 908 14.70 -23.62 10.58
N VAL A 909 16.00 -23.88 10.63
CA VAL A 909 16.54 -25.22 10.92
C VAL A 909 17.02 -25.29 12.35
N MET A 910 16.98 -26.48 12.93
CA MET A 910 17.38 -26.73 14.31
C MET A 910 18.33 -27.93 14.37
N ALA A 911 19.36 -27.82 15.19
CA ALA A 911 20.21 -28.93 15.61
C ALA A 911 20.33 -28.95 17.14
N SER A 912 20.29 -30.13 17.74
CA SER A 912 20.41 -30.32 19.18
C SER A 912 21.83 -30.78 19.51
N VAL A 913 22.57 -29.95 20.24
CA VAL A 913 23.88 -30.31 20.80
C VAL A 913 23.65 -30.96 22.16
N LYS A 914 24.06 -32.22 22.30
CA LYS A 914 23.88 -33.00 23.54
C LYS A 914 25.24 -33.38 24.13
N ILE A 915 25.58 -32.75 25.24
CA ILE A 915 26.85 -32.96 25.94
C ILE A 915 26.57 -33.62 27.28
N ASP A 916 27.26 -34.70 27.58
CA ASP A 916 27.20 -35.38 28.87
C ASP A 916 28.61 -35.76 29.32
N ARG A 917 29.00 -35.24 30.48
CA ARG A 917 30.31 -35.47 31.11
C ARG A 917 30.17 -36.23 32.43
N THR A 918 28.96 -36.61 32.78
CA THR A 918 28.62 -37.21 34.05
C THR A 918 28.56 -38.73 33.87
N ALA A 919 29.44 -39.45 34.56
CA ALA A 919 29.42 -40.91 34.49
C ALA A 919 28.17 -41.50 35.19
N PRO A 920 27.66 -42.66 34.72
CA PRO A 920 26.54 -43.36 35.34
C PRO A 920 26.74 -43.61 36.84
N ILE A 921 25.62 -43.64 37.57
CA ILE A 921 25.57 -44.06 38.96
C ILE A 921 25.26 -45.55 39.01
N ILE A 922 26.15 -46.33 39.64
CA ILE A 922 25.95 -47.76 39.88
C ILE A 922 25.28 -47.94 41.24
N GLU A 923 24.12 -48.57 41.25
CA GLU A 923 23.42 -49.06 42.44
C GLU A 923 23.58 -50.57 42.50
N ALA A 924 24.43 -51.02 43.42
CA ALA A 924 24.69 -52.43 43.62
C ALA A 924 24.84 -52.74 45.10
N SER A 925 24.30 -53.87 45.54
CA SER A 925 24.52 -54.37 46.90
C SER A 925 24.68 -55.89 46.92
N VAL A 926 25.51 -56.36 47.84
CA VAL A 926 25.71 -57.77 48.16
C VAL A 926 25.94 -57.86 49.66
N THR A 927 25.46 -58.93 50.30
CA THR A 927 25.73 -59.18 51.72
C THR A 927 27.19 -59.56 51.92
N ASP A 928 27.86 -59.01 52.95
CA ASP A 928 29.29 -59.24 53.23
C ASP A 928 29.67 -60.72 53.40
N ILE A 929 28.73 -61.54 53.88
CA ILE A 929 28.87 -62.99 54.03
C ILE A 929 27.66 -63.68 53.40
N VAL A 930 27.92 -64.65 52.53
CA VAL A 930 26.89 -65.46 51.84
C VAL A 930 27.02 -66.92 52.32
N TYR A 931 25.94 -67.44 52.90
CA TYR A 931 25.84 -68.80 53.45
C TYR A 931 24.93 -69.70 52.60
N GLY A 932 25.17 -71.02 52.65
CA GLY A 932 24.26 -72.03 52.08
C GLY A 932 24.51 -72.36 50.59
N SER A 933 23.56 -73.08 49.97
CA SER A 933 23.65 -73.60 48.60
C SER A 933 22.62 -72.98 47.63
N ALA A 934 21.76 -72.08 48.11
CA ALA A 934 20.70 -71.49 47.30
C ALA A 934 21.23 -70.34 46.41
N PRO A 935 20.77 -70.22 45.15
CA PRO A 935 21.10 -69.08 44.29
C PRO A 935 20.66 -67.74 44.91
N VAL A 936 21.52 -66.73 44.87
CA VAL A 936 21.26 -65.37 45.35
C VAL A 936 21.24 -64.41 44.16
N THR A 937 20.15 -63.68 43.98
CA THR A 937 20.05 -62.64 42.95
C THR A 937 20.65 -61.33 43.48
N LEU A 938 21.57 -60.75 42.72
CA LEU A 938 22.22 -59.48 43.05
C LEU A 938 21.41 -58.31 42.44
N PRO A 939 20.95 -57.35 43.25
CA PRO A 939 20.32 -56.13 42.76
C PRO A 939 21.41 -55.19 42.23
N ILE A 940 21.76 -55.34 40.95
CA ILE A 940 22.70 -54.47 40.25
C ILE A 940 21.92 -53.70 39.19
N ALA A 941 21.95 -52.37 39.29
CA ALA A 941 21.41 -51.45 38.32
C ALA A 941 22.41 -50.30 38.11
N ALA A 942 22.31 -49.65 36.96
CA ALA A 942 22.93 -48.35 36.75
C ALA A 942 21.89 -47.38 36.22
N THR A 943 22.02 -46.11 36.60
CA THR A 943 21.20 -45.02 36.09
C THR A 943 22.11 -43.91 35.59
N ASP A 944 21.65 -43.21 34.57
CA ASP A 944 22.31 -42.02 34.04
C ASP A 944 21.26 -40.94 33.81
N ALA A 945 21.60 -39.68 34.11
CA ALA A 945 20.66 -38.58 34.13
C ALA A 945 20.47 -37.91 32.76
N LEU A 946 21.41 -38.10 31.82
CA LEU A 946 21.45 -37.41 30.53
C LEU A 946 21.50 -38.41 29.38
N SER A 947 22.68 -38.93 29.04
CA SER A 947 22.86 -39.78 27.87
C SER A 947 22.29 -41.18 28.02
N GLY A 948 21.94 -41.59 29.24
CA GLY A 948 21.38 -42.91 29.54
C GLY A 948 22.46 -43.98 29.59
N VAL A 949 22.14 -45.12 30.21
CA VAL A 949 23.12 -46.22 30.36
C VAL A 949 23.19 -47.04 29.07
N GLN A 950 24.37 -47.09 28.47
CA GLN A 950 24.65 -47.87 27.27
C GLN A 950 24.92 -49.35 27.59
N ALA A 951 25.73 -49.62 28.61
CA ALA A 951 26.11 -50.98 28.97
C ALA A 951 26.43 -51.12 30.47
N ILE A 952 26.10 -52.29 31.02
CA ILE A 952 26.54 -52.73 32.36
C ILE A 952 27.24 -54.07 32.19
N THR A 953 28.51 -54.12 32.56
CA THR A 953 29.31 -55.35 32.61
C THR A 953 29.56 -55.72 34.05
N VAL A 954 29.27 -56.97 34.43
CA VAL A 954 29.53 -57.50 35.77
C VAL A 954 30.51 -58.66 35.64
N LEU A 955 31.60 -58.62 36.39
CA LEU A 955 32.57 -59.71 36.48
C LEU A 955 32.60 -60.25 37.91
N LEU A 956 32.42 -61.55 38.08
CA LEU A 956 32.65 -62.28 39.32
C LEU A 956 34.01 -62.96 39.27
N ASP A 957 34.97 -62.53 40.09
CA ASP A 957 36.36 -62.99 40.09
C ASP A 957 37.03 -62.98 38.70
N GLY A 958 36.68 -61.98 37.88
CA GLY A 958 37.17 -61.83 36.51
C GLY A 958 36.39 -62.63 35.46
N VAL A 959 35.36 -63.39 35.83
CA VAL A 959 34.49 -64.12 34.91
C VAL A 959 33.19 -63.33 34.66
N PRO A 960 32.76 -63.13 33.40
CA PRO A 960 31.51 -62.41 33.10
C PRO A 960 30.26 -63.05 33.72
N LEU A 961 29.41 -62.20 34.28
CA LEU A 961 28.10 -62.55 34.82
C LEU A 961 27.01 -61.78 34.07
N GLU A 962 26.07 -62.50 33.47
CA GLU A 962 24.96 -61.94 32.69
C GLU A 962 23.71 -61.70 33.54
N ALA A 963 22.83 -60.79 33.09
CA ALA A 963 21.56 -60.54 33.76
C ALA A 963 20.53 -61.68 33.49
N PRO A 964 19.73 -62.12 34.48
CA PRO A 964 19.73 -61.67 35.88
C PRO A 964 21.00 -62.11 36.61
N TYR A 965 21.64 -61.17 37.30
CA TYR A 965 22.94 -61.39 37.96
C TYR A 965 22.74 -62.28 39.19
N VAL A 966 22.98 -63.58 39.04
CA VAL A 966 22.76 -64.58 40.09
C VAL A 966 24.08 -65.23 40.47
N ILE A 967 24.39 -65.29 41.76
CA ILE A 967 25.51 -66.06 42.29
C ILE A 967 24.99 -67.35 42.93
N VAL A 968 25.67 -68.47 42.68
CA VAL A 968 25.35 -69.78 43.26
C VAL A 968 26.47 -70.17 44.22
N PRO A 969 26.32 -69.96 45.55
CA PRO A 969 27.43 -70.09 46.49
C PRO A 969 28.05 -71.51 46.55
N SER A 970 27.28 -72.55 46.23
CA SER A 970 27.79 -73.94 46.17
C SER A 970 28.80 -74.17 45.03
N GLU A 971 28.74 -73.35 43.98
CA GLU A 971 29.62 -73.44 42.81
C GLU A 971 30.89 -72.59 42.99
N LEU A 972 30.94 -71.77 44.03
CA LEU A 972 32.07 -70.90 44.37
C LEU A 972 33.03 -71.58 45.38
N ALA A 973 34.29 -71.16 45.36
CA ALA A 973 35.28 -71.57 46.35
C ALA A 973 34.91 -71.01 47.74
N ALA A 974 35.42 -71.59 48.83
CA ALA A 974 35.30 -70.94 50.14
C ALA A 974 36.30 -69.78 50.20
N GLY A 975 35.86 -68.59 50.61
CA GLY A 975 36.73 -67.42 50.71
C GLY A 975 36.10 -66.14 50.15
N ARG A 976 36.94 -65.13 49.95
CA ARG A 976 36.53 -63.81 49.45
C ARG A 976 36.38 -63.83 47.93
N HIS A 977 35.25 -63.35 47.46
CA HIS A 977 34.89 -63.17 46.05
C HIS A 977 34.71 -61.68 45.75
N GLU A 978 35.02 -61.28 44.52
CA GLU A 978 34.95 -59.91 44.05
C GLU A 978 33.97 -59.76 42.89
N LEU A 979 33.07 -58.78 42.99
CA LEU A 979 32.20 -58.32 41.91
C LEU A 979 32.74 -57.00 41.39
N LYS A 980 33.25 -56.98 40.17
CA LYS A 980 33.60 -55.76 39.45
C LYS A 980 32.46 -55.39 38.50
N ILE A 981 31.88 -54.22 38.70
CA ILE A 981 30.76 -53.69 37.92
C ILE A 981 31.27 -52.47 37.16
N THR A 982 31.12 -52.48 35.84
CA THR A 982 31.47 -51.36 34.97
C THR A 982 30.21 -50.94 34.23
N ALA A 983 29.78 -49.70 34.43
CA ALA A 983 28.68 -49.09 33.69
C ALA A 983 29.21 -47.99 32.77
N SER A 984 28.76 -47.97 31.51
CA SER A 984 29.04 -46.89 30.56
C SER A 984 27.75 -46.26 30.05
N ASP A 985 27.81 -44.98 29.71
CA ASP A 985 26.70 -44.25 29.10
C ASP A 985 26.86 -44.09 27.57
N HIS A 986 25.90 -43.44 26.92
CA HIS A 986 25.94 -43.19 25.49
C HIS A 986 26.90 -42.06 25.06
N ALA A 987 27.41 -41.25 26.00
CA ALA A 987 28.45 -40.25 25.76
C ALA A 987 29.88 -40.81 25.90
N GLY A 988 30.01 -42.05 26.36
CA GLY A 988 31.28 -42.73 26.61
C GLY A 988 31.90 -42.45 27.98
N ASN A 989 31.14 -41.92 28.94
CA ASN A 989 31.58 -41.87 30.33
C ASN A 989 31.43 -43.26 30.95
N VAL A 990 32.36 -43.60 31.86
CA VAL A 990 32.45 -44.91 32.47
C VAL A 990 32.57 -44.77 33.97
N ARG A 991 31.79 -45.58 34.71
CA ARG A 991 31.90 -45.76 36.16
C ARG A 991 32.26 -47.21 36.47
N GLU A 992 33.19 -47.40 37.40
CA GLU A 992 33.47 -48.71 37.97
C GLU A 992 33.10 -48.73 39.45
N ALA A 993 32.54 -49.85 39.90
CA ALA A 993 32.29 -50.15 41.30
C ALA A 993 32.77 -51.58 41.59
N THR A 994 33.40 -51.76 42.73
CA THR A 994 33.85 -53.09 43.19
C THR A 994 33.18 -53.40 44.52
N LEU A 995 32.48 -54.52 44.57
CA LEU A 995 31.93 -55.09 45.79
C LEU A 995 32.65 -56.39 46.11
N ALA A 996 32.76 -56.74 47.39
CA ALA A 996 33.32 -58.01 47.81
C ALA A 996 32.39 -58.69 48.80
N PHE A 997 32.33 -60.02 48.73
CA PHE A 997 31.59 -60.84 49.67
C PHE A 997 32.40 -62.10 50.00
N THR A 998 32.12 -62.72 51.14
CA THR A 998 32.79 -63.97 51.56
C THR A 998 31.82 -65.14 51.49
N VAL A 999 32.18 -66.19 50.74
CA VAL A 999 31.46 -67.46 50.73
C VAL A 999 32.03 -68.36 51.83
N VAL A 1000 31.21 -68.69 52.81
CA VAL A 1000 31.58 -69.60 53.89
C VAL A 1000 30.91 -70.95 53.65
N LYS A 1001 31.70 -72.00 53.37
CA LYS A 1001 31.20 -73.37 53.29
C LYS A 1001 30.99 -73.91 54.70
N THR A 1002 29.74 -74.18 55.06
CA THR A 1002 29.38 -74.88 56.31
C THR A 1002 29.78 -76.35 56.22
N VAL A 1003 30.63 -76.81 57.15
CA VAL A 1003 30.97 -78.23 57.33
C VAL A 1003 29.70 -78.97 57.74
N SER A 1004 29.43 -80.13 57.15
CA SER A 1004 28.25 -80.94 57.44
C SER A 1004 28.66 -82.33 57.92
N VAL A 1005 27.74 -83.04 58.57
CA VAL A 1005 27.96 -84.44 58.99
C VAL A 1005 28.31 -85.33 57.80
N GLN A 1006 27.92 -84.93 56.58
CA GLN A 1006 28.28 -85.64 55.34
C GLN A 1006 29.79 -85.70 55.11
N ASP A 1007 30.54 -84.66 55.50
CA ASP A 1007 31.99 -84.60 55.31
C ASP A 1007 32.72 -85.67 56.14
N LEU A 1008 32.14 -86.09 57.27
CA LEU A 1008 32.67 -87.22 58.06
C LEU A 1008 32.54 -88.55 57.30
N TYR A 1009 31.44 -88.75 56.56
CA TYR A 1009 31.27 -89.95 55.73
C TYR A 1009 32.27 -89.97 54.58
N GLU A 1010 32.49 -88.84 53.91
CA GLU A 1010 33.41 -88.74 52.78
C GLU A 1010 34.86 -89.07 53.16
N VAL A 1011 35.32 -88.59 54.33
CA VAL A 1011 36.66 -88.94 54.84
C VAL A 1011 36.77 -90.43 55.17
N VAL A 1012 35.73 -91.02 55.77
CA VAL A 1012 35.71 -92.46 56.05
C VAL A 1012 35.71 -93.30 54.77
N ASP A 1013 34.95 -92.89 53.76
CA ASP A 1013 34.88 -93.57 52.45
C ASP A 1013 36.19 -93.50 51.69
N ARG A 1014 36.81 -92.31 51.65
CA ARG A 1014 38.12 -92.11 51.05
C ARG A 1014 39.19 -92.94 51.75
N ALA A 1015 39.18 -92.95 53.09
CA ALA A 1015 40.16 -93.72 53.85
C ALA A 1015 39.95 -95.24 53.76
N GLU A 1016 38.72 -95.72 53.54
CA GLU A 1016 38.45 -97.12 53.17
C GLU A 1016 39.04 -97.44 51.79
N ALA A 1017 38.78 -96.60 50.79
CA ALA A 1017 39.25 -96.80 49.41
C ALA A 1017 40.78 -96.77 49.30
N GLU A 1018 41.44 -95.92 50.08
CA GLU A 1018 42.90 -95.76 50.10
C GLU A 1018 43.63 -96.78 50.99
N GLY A 1019 42.90 -97.70 51.63
CA GLY A 1019 43.47 -98.71 52.54
C GLY A 1019 44.02 -98.15 53.86
N ARG A 1020 43.68 -96.89 54.17
CA ARG A 1020 44.07 -96.13 55.36
C ARG A 1020 43.27 -96.53 56.61
N ILE A 1021 42.11 -97.14 56.41
CA ILE A 1021 41.41 -97.93 57.42
C ILE A 1021 41.54 -99.41 57.07
N THR A 1022 42.33 -100.14 57.85
CA THR A 1022 42.78 -101.50 57.50
C THR A 1022 41.75 -102.60 57.78
N ASN A 1023 40.61 -102.25 58.38
CA ASN A 1023 39.57 -103.19 58.77
C ASN A 1023 38.17 -102.71 58.37
N ARG A 1024 37.49 -103.48 57.52
CA ARG A 1024 36.15 -103.16 57.01
C ARG A 1024 35.08 -103.07 58.11
N GLY A 1025 35.23 -103.84 59.19
CA GLY A 1025 34.37 -103.75 60.37
C GLY A 1025 34.51 -102.43 61.12
N ILE A 1026 35.71 -101.82 61.11
CA ILE A 1026 35.97 -100.51 61.70
C ILE A 1026 35.35 -99.39 60.86
N VAL A 1027 35.38 -99.51 59.52
CA VAL A 1027 34.68 -98.57 58.62
C VAL A 1027 33.16 -98.56 58.89
N GLN A 1028 32.55 -99.74 58.99
CA GLN A 1028 31.12 -99.86 59.29
C GLN A 1028 30.77 -99.31 60.68
N ALA A 1029 31.64 -99.51 61.65
CA ALA A 1029 31.50 -98.92 62.97
C ALA A 1029 31.61 -97.38 62.94
N LEU A 1030 32.59 -96.81 62.23
CA LEU A 1030 32.71 -95.36 62.03
C LEU A 1030 31.45 -94.78 61.39
N LYS A 1031 30.98 -95.34 60.28
CA LYS A 1031 29.74 -94.91 59.63
C LYS A 1031 28.52 -95.02 60.55
N SER A 1032 28.44 -96.07 61.36
CA SER A 1032 27.37 -96.22 62.35
C SER A 1032 27.45 -95.18 63.46
N HIS A 1033 28.66 -94.83 63.91
CA HIS A 1033 28.87 -93.75 64.87
C HIS A 1033 28.54 -92.38 64.25
N ILE A 1034 28.92 -92.13 62.99
CA ILE A 1034 28.56 -90.90 62.26
C ILE A 1034 27.03 -90.81 62.07
N ALA A 1035 26.34 -91.91 61.72
CA ALA A 1035 24.88 -91.95 61.59
C ALA A 1035 24.13 -91.67 62.91
N LYS A 1036 24.77 -91.93 64.06
CA LYS A 1036 24.23 -91.57 65.37
C LYS A 1036 24.43 -90.09 65.65
N VAL A 1037 25.56 -89.52 65.25
CA VAL A 1037 25.81 -88.07 65.29
C VAL A 1037 24.80 -87.35 64.42
N GLU A 1038 24.58 -87.81 63.18
CA GLU A 1038 23.62 -87.24 62.22
C GLU A 1038 22.17 -87.20 62.74
N LYS A 1039 21.80 -88.14 63.62
CA LYS A 1039 20.46 -88.24 64.23
C LYS A 1039 20.37 -87.57 65.60
N GLY A 1040 21.48 -87.10 66.15
CA GLY A 1040 21.56 -86.45 67.45
C GLY A 1040 21.44 -84.93 67.35
N ASP A 1041 21.46 -84.24 68.50
CA ASP A 1041 21.58 -82.79 68.52
C ASP A 1041 23.04 -82.41 68.27
N LEU A 1042 23.29 -81.81 67.11
CA LEU A 1042 24.63 -81.42 66.66
C LEU A 1042 25.22 -80.27 67.50
N ASN A 1043 24.42 -79.56 68.29
CA ASN A 1043 24.91 -78.54 69.22
C ASN A 1043 25.31 -79.10 70.59
N ASP A 1044 24.98 -80.36 70.90
CA ASP A 1044 25.39 -81.02 72.14
C ASP A 1044 26.79 -81.65 71.97
N PRO A 1045 27.83 -81.18 72.69
CA PRO A 1045 29.17 -81.74 72.59
C PRO A 1045 29.24 -83.23 72.92
N ASP A 1046 28.28 -83.73 73.71
CA ASP A 1046 28.22 -85.14 74.10
C ASP A 1046 27.75 -86.04 72.95
N THR A 1047 27.06 -85.49 71.95
CA THR A 1047 26.64 -86.22 70.73
C THR A 1047 27.84 -86.83 69.98
N TYR A 1048 28.96 -86.11 69.93
CA TYR A 1048 30.17 -86.55 69.21
C TYR A 1048 31.09 -87.44 70.05
N ARG A 1049 30.93 -87.44 71.38
CA ARG A 1049 31.86 -88.07 72.34
C ARG A 1049 32.12 -89.54 72.01
N ALA A 1050 31.06 -90.28 71.64
CA ALA A 1050 31.19 -91.70 71.30
C ALA A 1050 31.97 -91.93 69.99
N LEU A 1051 31.81 -91.06 69.00
CA LEU A 1051 32.54 -91.12 67.74
C LEU A 1051 34.01 -90.73 67.94
N GLU A 1052 34.28 -89.67 68.72
CA GLU A 1052 35.65 -89.23 69.04
C GLU A 1052 36.44 -90.29 69.80
N GLN A 1053 35.85 -90.88 70.83
CA GLN A 1053 36.48 -91.96 71.60
C GLN A 1053 36.75 -93.17 70.72
N PHE A 1054 35.84 -93.49 69.79
CA PHE A 1054 36.02 -94.59 68.86
C PHE A 1054 37.19 -94.32 67.91
N ILE A 1055 37.27 -93.12 67.32
CA ILE A 1055 38.37 -92.72 66.43
C ILE A 1055 39.71 -92.76 67.19
N GLN A 1056 39.79 -92.17 68.38
CA GLN A 1056 41.00 -92.15 69.20
C GLN A 1056 41.47 -93.56 69.61
N ALA A 1057 40.54 -94.46 69.94
CA ALA A 1057 40.88 -95.83 70.35
C ALA A 1057 41.46 -96.69 69.21
N GLN A 1058 41.09 -96.38 67.96
CA GLN A 1058 41.48 -97.10 66.76
C GLN A 1058 42.64 -96.45 65.98
N SER A 1059 42.96 -95.20 66.30
CA SER A 1059 44.12 -94.46 65.76
C SER A 1059 45.43 -95.22 65.99
N GLY A 1060 46.24 -95.36 64.94
CA GLY A 1060 47.51 -96.09 64.96
C GLY A 1060 47.39 -97.62 65.00
N LYS A 1061 46.16 -98.17 65.03
CA LYS A 1061 45.90 -99.62 65.02
C LYS A 1061 45.20 -100.07 63.74
N HIS A 1062 44.01 -99.52 63.52
CA HIS A 1062 43.15 -99.87 62.40
C HIS A 1062 42.71 -98.66 61.57
N ILE A 1063 42.87 -97.44 62.10
CA ILE A 1063 42.79 -96.17 61.39
C ILE A 1063 44.17 -95.54 61.46
N ASP A 1064 44.74 -95.09 60.34
CA ASP A 1064 46.01 -94.37 60.37
C ASP A 1064 45.89 -93.01 61.08
N GLU A 1065 46.99 -92.50 61.61
CA GLU A 1065 47.00 -91.28 62.42
C GLU A 1065 46.58 -90.02 61.66
N GLN A 1066 46.79 -89.97 60.34
CA GLN A 1066 46.41 -88.84 59.51
C GLN A 1066 44.89 -88.78 59.31
N THR A 1067 44.26 -89.92 58.98
CA THR A 1067 42.80 -90.03 58.86
C THR A 1067 42.10 -89.78 60.21
N ALA A 1068 42.64 -90.30 61.31
CA ALA A 1068 42.09 -90.07 62.63
C ALA A 1068 42.12 -88.58 63.03
N SER A 1069 43.24 -87.90 62.72
CA SER A 1069 43.38 -86.46 62.95
C SER A 1069 42.42 -85.63 62.09
N GLU A 1070 42.21 -86.02 60.83
CA GLU A 1070 41.27 -85.36 59.92
C GLU A 1070 39.82 -85.48 60.39
N LEU A 1071 39.38 -86.68 60.80
CA LEU A 1071 38.03 -86.90 61.34
C LEU A 1071 37.79 -86.14 62.66
N LEU A 1072 38.77 -86.13 63.57
CA LEU A 1072 38.66 -85.37 64.82
C LEU A 1072 38.63 -83.86 64.59
N ARG A 1073 39.36 -83.37 63.59
CA ARG A 1073 39.31 -81.95 63.20
C ARG A 1073 37.95 -81.58 62.61
N LEU A 1074 37.36 -82.41 61.76
CA LEU A 1074 36.02 -82.17 61.21
C LEU A 1074 34.95 -82.22 62.30
N ILE A 1075 35.08 -83.12 63.28
CA ILE A 1075 34.20 -83.14 64.45
C ILE A 1075 34.33 -81.85 65.28
N ALA A 1076 35.56 -81.35 65.49
CA ALA A 1076 35.76 -80.08 66.19
C ALA A 1076 35.11 -78.90 65.44
N GLN A 1077 35.21 -78.89 64.11
CA GLN A 1077 34.56 -77.87 63.27
C GLN A 1077 33.03 -77.99 63.28
N LEU A 1078 32.48 -79.21 63.38
CA LEU A 1078 31.03 -79.44 63.52
C LEU A 1078 30.46 -79.08 64.89
N LYS A 1079 31.30 -78.95 65.92
CA LYS A 1079 30.91 -78.48 67.25
C LYS A 1079 30.91 -76.94 67.37
N ASP A 1080 31.70 -76.28 66.54
CA ASP A 1080 31.87 -74.82 66.50
C ASP A 1080 31.02 -74.13 65.42
N ALA A 1081 30.38 -74.91 64.52
CA ALA A 1081 29.48 -74.48 63.45
C ALA A 1081 28.02 -74.54 63.88
#